data_AF-A0A535SNA5-F1
#
_entry.id   AF-A0A535SNA5-F1
#
_cell.length_a   1.000
_cell.length_b   1.000
_cell.length_c   1.000
_cell.angle_alpha   90.00
_cell.angle_beta   90.00
_cell.angle_gamma   90.00
#
_symmetry.space_group_name_H-M   'P 1'
#
loop_
_entity.id
_entity.type
_entity.pdbx_description
1 polymer ?
#
loop_
_entity_poly.entity_id
_entity_poly.type
_entity_poly.pdbx_seq_one_letter_code
_entity_poly.pdbx_strand_id
1 'polypeptide(L)'
;QRKWTIVLPKPLTDAISTLPGVRTGRRIQQAPTLPAFVLDESCPVTVVREFLGGLFGADGHAPVLHRWGKREEEATLEPPAYSQSTIPEHVQALKQVMDDVTRLLARCGVKINGANTYEYPTRRATSSYPTAQDGIPRVEVRLELPDGLSFVERVGFRYCMDKALRASAAAVYWRLVNQIHRQRLWMSARLEGLHQADYELSFSRARKTAAVELMEREAVVSPHYALLEGHDRFSRLPQSTARKFQPLHRDSCDFPSPIELFSKIGVREWFAPLRSRADAETSKRYCIEKEARTLPTFALQVVERRSAGRRAVFDLAVNDLHAFVAGTVAVHNCIGNSGPLAEPVAEAVQENDLVVAAVLSGNRNFEGRIHPQVRASFLASPPLVVAYALAGTVDIDLTKDPIGTDVNGEAVYLRDLWPAQKEVSEVVAQSVTPEVFAKNYASVFEGDEHWRSLSNSTGELFDWDPSSTYIQEPPFFQGMSTEPQGVKNIRGARVLAMLDDSITTDHISPAGSFSPTSPAGRYLIEKGVEKRDFNTYGARRGNHEVMVRGTFGNIRLRNHLTPDKEGYYTVHLPDGEQTTIYEASMRYQQEGVPLLVIAGKEYGSGSSRDWAAKGPLLLGVRAVIAESFERIHRSNLVGMGILPLQFKPG
;
A
#
# COMPACT_ATOMS: atom_id res chain seq x y z
N GLN A 1 27.81 1.34 -13.65
CA GLN A 1 28.44 0.89 -12.38
C GLN A 1 28.32 1.95 -11.27
N ARG A 2 27.20 2.07 -10.54
CA ARG A 2 27.18 2.85 -9.27
C ARG A 2 26.33 2.15 -8.23
N LYS A 3 26.93 1.38 -7.31
CA LYS A 3 26.25 0.83 -6.13
C LYS A 3 25.97 2.04 -5.22
N TRP A 4 24.72 2.49 -5.13
CA TRP A 4 24.33 3.41 -4.07
C TRP A 4 24.20 2.60 -2.79
N THR A 5 25.29 2.46 -2.08
CA THR A 5 25.23 2.17 -0.65
C THR A 5 24.96 3.51 0.01
N ILE A 6 23.94 3.61 0.87
CA ILE A 6 23.84 4.76 1.79
C ILE A 6 25.04 4.60 2.72
N VAL A 7 26.15 5.24 2.36
CA VAL A 7 27.30 5.34 3.24
C VAL A 7 26.93 6.45 4.22
N LEU A 8 26.81 6.10 5.49
CA LEU A 8 26.67 7.10 6.55
C LEU A 8 27.80 8.13 6.34
N PRO A 9 27.51 9.45 6.40
CA PRO A 9 28.55 10.46 6.31
C PRO A 9 29.70 10.09 7.24
N LYS A 10 30.95 10.18 6.78
CA LYS A 10 32.13 9.86 7.59
C LYS A 10 32.07 10.50 8.99
N PRO A 11 31.67 11.79 9.16
CA PRO A 11 31.53 12.39 10.48
C PRO A 11 30.49 11.69 11.39
N LEU A 12 29.38 11.22 10.81
CA LEU A 12 28.37 10.47 11.56
C LEU A 12 28.86 9.07 11.92
N THR A 13 29.61 8.42 11.03
CA THR A 13 30.24 7.12 11.29
C THR A 13 31.28 7.22 12.41
N ASP A 14 32.09 8.28 12.39
CA ASP A 14 33.09 8.57 13.41
C ASP A 14 32.40 8.87 14.76
N ALA A 15 31.36 9.70 14.77
CA ALA A 15 30.56 10.00 15.96
C ALA A 15 29.93 8.73 16.57
N ILE A 16 29.29 7.88 15.75
CA ILE A 16 28.72 6.60 16.20
C ILE A 16 29.81 5.68 16.78
N SER A 17 30.99 5.63 16.14
CA SER A 17 32.11 4.79 16.59
C SER A 17 32.68 5.23 17.94
N THR A 18 32.47 6.48 18.35
CA THR A 18 32.86 7.01 19.67
C THR A 18 31.82 6.81 20.76
N LEU A 19 30.60 6.35 20.43
CA LEU A 19 29.56 6.14 21.43
C LEU A 19 29.96 5.02 22.41
N PRO A 20 29.73 5.19 23.73
CA PRO A 20 29.96 4.16 24.72
C PRO A 20 29.26 2.85 24.35
N GLY A 21 30.02 1.75 24.27
CA GLY A 21 29.50 0.41 23.93
C GLY A 21 29.57 0.03 22.45
N VAL A 22 29.90 0.96 21.54
CA VAL A 22 30.12 0.64 20.12
C VAL A 22 31.51 0.04 19.91
N ARG A 23 31.58 -1.20 19.40
CA ARG A 23 32.85 -1.92 19.16
C ARG A 23 33.29 -1.77 17.72
N THR A 24 34.43 -1.11 17.50
CA THR A 24 35.06 -0.98 16.17
C THR A 24 35.88 -2.23 15.82
N GLY A 25 35.62 -2.84 14.66
CA GLY A 25 36.39 -4.00 14.18
C GLY A 25 35.62 -4.83 13.15
N ARG A 26 36.23 -5.91 12.65
CA ARG A 26 35.51 -6.84 11.77
C ARG A 26 34.46 -7.59 12.60
N ARG A 27 33.19 -7.57 12.16
CA ARG A 27 32.07 -8.31 12.80
C ARG A 27 32.44 -9.75 13.17
N ILE A 28 33.20 -10.42 12.30
CA ILE A 28 33.59 -11.83 12.44
C ILE A 28 34.57 -12.12 13.59
N GLN A 29 35.25 -11.10 14.12
CA GLN A 29 36.18 -11.23 15.25
C GLN A 29 35.48 -11.04 16.60
N GLN A 30 34.21 -10.64 16.59
CA GLN A 30 33.44 -10.37 17.80
C GLN A 30 32.47 -11.52 18.06
N ALA A 31 32.28 -11.87 19.34
CA ALA A 31 31.25 -12.82 19.72
C ALA A 31 29.87 -12.25 19.34
N PRO A 32 29.08 -12.94 18.51
CA PRO A 32 27.77 -12.45 18.09
C PRO A 32 26.81 -12.41 19.28
N THR A 33 26.04 -11.34 19.36
CA THR A 33 25.02 -11.12 20.40
C THR A 33 23.82 -10.40 19.81
N LEU A 34 22.64 -10.58 20.42
CA LEU A 34 21.46 -9.78 20.12
C LEU A 34 21.33 -8.64 21.15
N PRO A 35 20.67 -7.51 20.80
CA PRO A 35 20.41 -6.45 21.77
C PRO A 35 19.57 -6.95 22.94
N ALA A 36 20.01 -6.68 24.17
CA ALA A 36 19.36 -7.19 25.38
C ALA A 36 17.86 -6.84 25.47
N PHE A 37 17.48 -5.61 25.05
CA PHE A 37 16.09 -5.17 25.08
C PHE A 37 15.16 -5.98 24.16
N VAL A 38 15.68 -6.65 23.13
CA VAL A 38 14.86 -7.50 22.24
C VAL A 38 14.59 -8.86 22.90
N LEU A 39 15.53 -9.33 23.71
CA LEU A 39 15.42 -10.59 24.45
C LEU A 39 14.51 -10.47 25.66
N ASP A 40 14.26 -9.25 26.15
CA ASP A 40 13.34 -8.98 27.24
C ASP A 40 11.90 -9.44 26.90
N GLU A 41 11.24 -10.11 27.85
CA GLU A 41 9.87 -10.60 27.69
C GLU A 41 8.85 -9.46 27.60
N SER A 42 9.15 -8.31 28.22
CA SER A 42 8.33 -7.09 28.17
C SER A 42 8.44 -6.35 26.83
N CYS A 43 9.43 -6.68 26.00
CA CYS A 43 9.60 -6.07 24.68
C CYS A 43 8.35 -6.31 23.81
N PRO A 44 7.69 -5.25 23.30
CA PRO A 44 6.49 -5.42 22.49
C PRO A 44 6.74 -6.30 21.26
N VAL A 45 5.81 -7.21 20.98
CA VAL A 45 5.91 -8.13 19.82
C VAL A 45 6.08 -7.38 18.50
N THR A 46 5.52 -6.17 18.38
CA THR A 46 5.71 -5.30 17.21
C THR A 46 7.18 -4.92 17.01
N VAL A 47 7.90 -4.54 18.08
CA VAL A 47 9.33 -4.21 18.03
C VAL A 47 10.16 -5.45 17.69
N VAL A 48 9.83 -6.61 18.27
CA VAL A 48 10.49 -7.89 17.95
C VAL A 48 10.29 -8.24 16.46
N ARG A 49 9.08 -8.01 15.90
CA ARG A 49 8.79 -8.21 14.48
C ARG A 49 9.60 -7.27 13.58
N GLU A 50 9.71 -5.99 13.93
CA GLU A 50 10.55 -5.04 13.18
C GLU A 50 12.02 -5.50 13.18
N PHE A 51 12.53 -5.87 14.36
CA PHE A 51 13.90 -6.33 14.53
C PHE A 51 14.19 -7.58 13.68
N LEU A 52 13.37 -8.63 13.80
CA LEU A 52 13.53 -9.86 13.03
C LEU A 52 13.37 -9.62 11.52
N GLY A 53 12.41 -8.77 11.14
CA GLY A 53 12.20 -8.38 9.74
C GLY A 53 13.44 -7.72 9.13
N GLY A 54 14.10 -6.83 9.88
CA GLY A 54 15.36 -6.21 9.48
C GLY A 54 16.54 -7.19 9.48
N LEU A 55 16.62 -8.06 10.49
CA LEU A 55 17.66 -9.08 10.63
C LEU A 55 17.66 -10.04 9.43
N PHE A 56 16.50 -10.58 9.06
CA PHE A 56 16.33 -11.42 7.87
C PHE A 56 16.41 -10.60 6.58
N GLY A 57 15.96 -9.34 6.59
CA GLY A 57 16.14 -8.40 5.49
C GLY A 57 17.61 -8.23 5.09
N ALA A 58 18.53 -8.22 6.06
CA ALA A 58 19.96 -8.12 5.84
C ALA A 58 20.63 -9.47 5.52
N ASP A 59 20.82 -10.34 6.52
CA ASP A 59 21.59 -11.59 6.40
C ASP A 59 20.70 -12.82 6.13
N GLY A 60 19.37 -12.65 6.12
CA GLY A 60 18.45 -13.75 5.81
C GLY A 60 18.44 -14.13 4.34
N HIS A 61 18.17 -15.40 4.06
CA HIS A 61 18.00 -15.95 2.73
C HIS A 61 16.52 -15.96 2.40
N ALA A 62 16.16 -15.26 1.32
CA ALA A 62 14.83 -15.40 0.73
C ALA A 62 14.61 -16.84 0.23
N PRO A 63 13.35 -17.24 0.00
CA PRO A 63 13.05 -18.55 -0.56
C PRO A 63 13.80 -18.78 -1.87
N VAL A 64 14.36 -19.98 -2.03
CA VAL A 64 15.13 -20.37 -3.22
C VAL A 64 14.57 -21.65 -3.84
N LEU A 65 14.69 -21.74 -5.17
CA LEU A 65 14.41 -22.96 -5.89
C LEU A 65 15.66 -23.85 -5.86
N HIS A 66 15.51 -25.07 -5.37
CA HIS A 66 16.57 -26.07 -5.38
C HIS A 66 16.17 -27.25 -6.25
N ARG A 67 16.98 -27.57 -7.27
CA ARG A 67 16.76 -28.69 -8.20
C ARG A 67 17.47 -29.94 -7.70
N TRP A 68 16.71 -31.03 -7.53
CA TRP A 68 17.25 -32.31 -7.04
C TRP A 68 17.51 -33.34 -8.13
N GLY A 69 16.85 -33.23 -9.30
CA GLY A 69 17.03 -34.18 -10.41
C GLY A 69 17.34 -33.53 -11.75
N LYS A 70 17.09 -34.27 -12.85
CA LYS A 70 17.56 -33.87 -14.19
C LYS A 70 16.69 -32.78 -14.82
N ARG A 71 15.41 -32.76 -14.51
CA ARG A 71 14.42 -31.81 -15.05
C ARG A 71 14.25 -30.60 -14.13
N GLU A 72 13.88 -29.43 -14.67
CA GLU A 72 13.68 -28.24 -13.84
C GLU A 72 12.47 -28.41 -12.92
N GLU A 73 11.39 -29.03 -13.40
CA GLU A 73 10.10 -29.22 -12.72
C GLU A 73 10.21 -30.01 -11.40
N GLU A 74 11.33 -30.71 -11.20
CA GLU A 74 11.67 -31.43 -9.96
C GLU A 74 12.23 -30.50 -8.86
N ALA A 75 12.27 -29.19 -9.10
CA ALA A 75 12.68 -28.23 -8.10
C ALA A 75 11.71 -28.17 -6.91
N THR A 76 12.29 -27.96 -5.74
CA THR A 76 11.58 -27.69 -4.49
C THR A 76 11.84 -26.27 -4.03
N LEU A 77 10.85 -25.67 -3.37
CA LEU A 77 10.98 -24.34 -2.81
C LEU A 77 11.43 -24.42 -1.35
N GLU A 78 12.64 -23.94 -1.09
CA GLU A 78 13.18 -23.87 0.26
C GLU A 78 12.54 -22.71 1.04
N PRO A 79 12.27 -22.91 2.34
CA PRO A 79 11.80 -21.84 3.22
C PRO A 79 12.89 -20.78 3.43
N PRO A 80 12.54 -19.62 4.01
CA PRO A 80 13.51 -18.66 4.49
C PRO A 80 14.49 -19.30 5.46
N ALA A 81 15.76 -18.93 5.32
CA ALA A 81 16.81 -19.33 6.23
C ALA A 81 17.55 -18.08 6.73
N TYR A 82 18.33 -18.25 7.78
CA TYR A 82 19.21 -17.22 8.29
C TYR A 82 20.58 -17.84 8.51
N SER A 83 21.63 -17.25 7.92
CA SER A 83 22.97 -17.75 8.17
C SER A 83 23.96 -16.61 8.39
N GLN A 84 24.96 -16.92 9.21
CA GLN A 84 26.09 -16.05 9.45
C GLN A 84 27.37 -16.89 9.47
N SER A 85 28.47 -16.27 9.08
CA SER A 85 29.79 -16.87 9.21
C SER A 85 30.54 -16.28 10.39
N THR A 86 31.24 -17.13 11.13
CA THR A 86 32.09 -16.75 12.26
C THR A 86 33.41 -17.53 12.26
N ILE A 87 34.33 -17.18 13.16
CA ILE A 87 35.54 -17.97 13.44
C ILE A 87 35.21 -19.12 14.40
N PRO A 88 35.98 -20.23 14.39
CA PRO A 88 35.73 -21.39 15.25
C PRO A 88 35.50 -21.05 16.71
N GLU A 89 36.24 -20.09 17.26
CA GLU A 89 36.11 -19.66 18.66
C GLU A 89 34.70 -19.15 19.02
N HIS A 90 33.98 -18.54 18.08
CA HIS A 90 32.69 -17.87 18.32
C HIS A 90 31.47 -18.68 17.84
N VAL A 91 31.67 -19.92 17.38
CA VAL A 91 30.60 -20.77 16.83
C VAL A 91 29.50 -21.04 17.86
N GLN A 92 29.88 -21.33 19.11
CA GLN A 92 28.90 -21.60 20.17
C GLN A 92 28.06 -20.37 20.52
N ALA A 93 28.67 -19.18 20.56
CA ALA A 93 27.94 -17.93 20.73
C ALA A 93 26.97 -17.68 19.57
N LEU A 94 27.37 -18.00 18.34
CA LEU A 94 26.49 -17.87 17.17
C LEU A 94 25.30 -18.85 17.22
N LYS A 95 25.53 -20.09 17.68
CA LYS A 95 24.45 -21.06 17.91
C LYS A 95 23.43 -20.55 18.93
N GLN A 96 23.89 -19.96 20.04
CA GLN A 96 23.01 -19.35 21.03
C GLN A 96 22.17 -18.21 20.40
N VAL A 97 22.76 -17.39 19.54
CA VAL A 97 22.02 -16.37 18.78
C VAL A 97 20.95 -17.01 17.87
N MET A 98 21.23 -18.14 17.22
CA MET A 98 20.22 -18.84 16.41
C MET A 98 19.05 -19.35 17.25
N ASP A 99 19.32 -19.86 18.45
CA ASP A 99 18.30 -20.31 19.40
C ASP A 99 17.45 -19.13 19.89
N ASP A 100 18.09 -17.99 20.18
CA ASP A 100 17.40 -16.76 20.55
C ASP A 100 16.51 -16.23 19.41
N VAL A 101 17.01 -16.21 18.17
CA VAL A 101 16.21 -15.88 16.99
C VAL A 101 15.01 -16.81 16.86
N THR A 102 15.20 -18.11 17.10
CA THR A 102 14.12 -19.10 17.04
C THR A 102 13.05 -18.83 18.11
N ARG A 103 13.44 -18.47 19.34
CA ARG A 103 12.51 -18.07 20.40
C ARG A 103 11.74 -16.80 20.06
N LEU A 104 12.42 -15.79 19.52
CA LEU A 104 11.78 -14.55 19.09
C LEU A 104 10.80 -14.77 17.93
N LEU A 105 11.13 -15.65 16.98
CA LEU A 105 10.22 -16.06 15.91
C LEU A 105 8.95 -16.72 16.46
N ALA A 106 9.10 -17.61 17.45
CA ALA A 106 7.95 -18.22 18.13
C ALA A 106 7.08 -17.17 18.84
N ARG A 107 7.66 -16.20 19.54
CA ARG A 107 6.93 -15.07 20.16
C ARG A 107 6.12 -14.27 19.13
N CYS A 108 6.62 -14.15 17.89
CA CYS A 108 5.91 -13.47 16.81
C CYS A 108 4.77 -14.31 16.19
N GLY A 109 4.66 -15.59 16.55
CA GLY A 109 3.68 -16.54 16.04
C GLY A 109 4.15 -17.35 14.83
N VAL A 110 5.46 -17.41 14.56
CA VAL A 110 6.05 -18.27 13.52
C VAL A 110 6.10 -19.72 14.01
N LYS A 111 5.78 -20.68 13.13
CA LYS A 111 5.82 -22.11 13.49
C LYS A 111 7.27 -22.60 13.47
N ILE A 112 7.80 -22.93 14.64
CA ILE A 112 9.21 -23.32 14.83
C ILE A 112 9.43 -24.83 15.04
N ASN A 113 8.38 -25.64 15.12
CA ASN A 113 8.53 -27.09 15.31
C ASN A 113 9.27 -27.71 14.11
N GLY A 114 10.51 -28.16 14.34
CA GLY A 114 11.41 -28.67 13.31
C GLY A 114 12.41 -27.64 12.75
N ALA A 115 12.54 -26.46 13.37
CA ALA A 115 13.65 -25.56 13.11
C ALA A 115 14.97 -26.21 13.54
N ASN A 116 15.99 -26.11 12.70
CA ASN A 116 17.29 -26.72 12.94
C ASN A 116 18.42 -25.73 12.65
N THR A 117 19.48 -25.84 13.44
CA THR A 117 20.72 -25.08 13.24
C THR A 117 21.81 -26.03 12.74
N TYR A 118 22.37 -25.72 11.58
CA TYR A 118 23.43 -26.50 10.94
C TYR A 118 24.76 -25.76 10.94
N GLU A 119 25.85 -26.53 10.97
CA GLU A 119 27.21 -26.02 10.82
C GLU A 119 27.80 -26.52 9.50
N TYR A 120 28.40 -25.60 8.73
CA TYR A 120 29.09 -25.94 7.49
C TYR A 120 30.54 -25.44 7.53
N PRO A 121 31.53 -26.30 7.22
CA PRO A 121 32.89 -25.84 6.97
C PRO A 121 32.86 -25.01 5.69
N THR A 122 33.24 -23.73 5.76
CA THR A 122 33.00 -22.77 4.69
C THR A 122 33.94 -22.99 3.50
N ARG A 123 33.76 -24.10 2.75
CA ARG A 123 34.21 -24.22 1.35
C ARG A 123 33.46 -25.31 0.57
N ARG A 124 32.26 -24.99 0.05
CA ARG A 124 31.63 -25.71 -1.08
C ARG A 124 30.83 -24.84 -2.07
N ALA A 125 30.83 -23.51 -1.93
CA ALA A 125 30.18 -22.60 -2.89
C ALA A 125 31.03 -21.33 -3.12
N THR A 126 31.06 -20.85 -4.36
CA THR A 126 31.68 -19.60 -4.80
C THR A 126 30.95 -18.40 -4.19
N SER A 127 31.43 -17.93 -3.04
CA SER A 127 31.00 -16.66 -2.43
C SER A 127 31.49 -15.48 -3.28
N SER A 128 30.72 -14.40 -3.36
CA SER A 128 31.20 -13.12 -3.92
C SER A 128 32.12 -12.35 -2.98
N TYR A 129 32.22 -12.78 -1.72
CA TYR A 129 33.12 -12.14 -0.78
C TYR A 129 34.52 -12.74 -0.98
N PRO A 130 35.58 -11.93 -1.06
CA PRO A 130 36.94 -12.41 -1.19
C PRO A 130 37.23 -13.43 -0.10
N THR A 131 37.94 -14.52 -0.45
CA THR A 131 38.55 -15.40 0.56
C THR A 131 39.33 -14.52 1.52
N ALA A 132 39.05 -14.61 2.82
CA ALA A 132 39.77 -13.82 3.79
C ALA A 132 41.26 -14.14 3.69
N GLN A 133 42.09 -13.14 3.40
CA GLN A 133 43.54 -13.29 3.22
C GLN A 133 44.28 -13.56 4.54
N ASP A 134 43.55 -13.73 5.65
CA ASP A 134 44.11 -13.92 7.00
C ASP A 134 44.32 -15.40 7.38
N GLY A 135 43.95 -16.35 6.50
CA GLY A 135 44.20 -17.79 6.72
C GLY A 135 43.35 -18.44 7.82
N ILE A 136 42.45 -17.68 8.46
CA ILE A 136 41.60 -18.19 9.55
C ILE A 136 40.39 -18.92 8.96
N PRO A 137 40.15 -20.21 9.31
CA PRO A 137 39.00 -20.94 8.84
C PRO A 137 37.71 -20.25 9.29
N ARG A 138 36.70 -20.25 8.43
CA ARG A 138 35.37 -19.74 8.76
C ARG A 138 34.40 -20.91 8.87
N VAL A 139 33.42 -20.75 9.76
CA VAL A 139 32.32 -21.71 9.97
C VAL A 139 31.02 -20.96 9.74
N GLU A 140 30.18 -21.48 8.86
CA GLU A 140 28.82 -20.98 8.66
C GLU A 140 27.88 -21.69 9.62
N VAL A 141 27.12 -20.92 10.38
CA VAL A 141 25.99 -21.42 11.16
C VAL A 141 24.71 -20.96 10.47
N ARG A 142 23.84 -21.91 10.14
CA ARG A 142 22.61 -21.66 9.38
C ARG A 142 21.40 -22.18 10.15
N LEU A 143 20.48 -21.28 10.46
CA LEU A 143 19.15 -21.57 10.96
C LEU A 143 18.20 -21.78 9.77
N GLU A 144 17.59 -22.96 9.70
CA GLU A 144 16.54 -23.26 8.72
C GLU A 144 15.18 -23.28 9.37
N LEU A 145 14.24 -22.52 8.80
CA LEU A 145 12.87 -22.48 9.29
C LEU A 145 12.09 -23.65 8.70
N PRO A 146 11.28 -24.37 9.49
CA PRO A 146 10.52 -25.49 8.97
C PRO A 146 9.35 -25.00 8.12
N ASP A 147 8.86 -23.78 8.34
CA ASP A 147 7.66 -23.23 7.72
C ASP A 147 7.84 -21.79 7.23
N GLY A 148 8.01 -21.64 5.91
CA GLY A 148 8.18 -20.33 5.30
C GLY A 148 6.91 -19.47 5.31
N LEU A 149 5.72 -20.07 5.24
CA LEU A 149 4.48 -19.31 5.16
C LEU A 149 4.21 -18.52 6.45
N SER A 150 4.31 -19.16 7.62
CA SER A 150 4.13 -18.45 8.89
C SER A 150 5.19 -17.38 9.13
N PHE A 151 6.43 -17.56 8.65
CA PHE A 151 7.44 -16.50 8.69
C PHE A 151 7.00 -15.29 7.86
N VAL A 152 6.56 -15.51 6.63
CA VAL A 152 6.12 -14.43 5.72
C VAL A 152 4.91 -13.68 6.28
N GLU A 153 3.95 -14.39 6.87
CA GLU A 153 2.71 -13.80 7.42
C GLU A 153 2.93 -13.04 8.73
N ARG A 154 3.94 -13.41 9.54
CA ARG A 154 4.15 -12.85 10.88
C ARG A 154 5.30 -11.86 10.97
N VAL A 155 6.31 -12.00 10.11
CA VAL A 155 7.56 -11.22 10.17
C VAL A 155 7.90 -10.63 8.80
N GLY A 156 8.11 -11.48 7.80
CA GLY A 156 8.51 -11.09 6.45
C GLY A 156 9.94 -10.52 6.36
N PHE A 157 10.35 -10.12 5.15
CA PHE A 157 11.63 -9.45 4.91
C PHE A 157 11.41 -7.94 4.89
N ARG A 158 11.72 -7.25 5.99
CA ARG A 158 11.57 -5.80 6.05
C ARG A 158 12.81 -5.11 5.50
N TYR A 159 12.62 -3.94 4.91
CA TYR A 159 13.68 -3.10 4.33
C TYR A 159 14.50 -3.76 3.20
N CYS A 160 14.08 -4.93 2.71
CA CYS A 160 14.64 -5.59 1.54
C CYS A 160 13.54 -6.00 0.58
N MET A 161 13.20 -5.09 -0.34
CA MET A 161 12.11 -5.28 -1.31
C MET A 161 12.26 -6.53 -2.16
N ASP A 162 13.49 -6.87 -2.56
CA ASP A 162 13.75 -8.05 -3.39
C ASP A 162 13.42 -9.36 -2.64
N LYS A 163 13.90 -9.50 -1.40
CA LYS A 163 13.60 -10.67 -0.58
C LYS A 163 12.10 -10.74 -0.25
N ALA A 164 11.46 -9.58 -0.03
CA ALA A 164 10.02 -9.50 0.23
C ALA A 164 9.21 -9.99 -0.99
N LEU A 165 9.54 -9.56 -2.21
CA LEU A 165 8.86 -9.97 -3.43
C LEU A 165 9.01 -11.47 -3.70
N ARG A 166 10.22 -12.02 -3.56
CA ARG A 166 10.45 -13.48 -3.67
C ARG A 166 9.67 -14.27 -2.62
N ALA A 167 9.61 -13.76 -1.39
CA ALA A 167 8.85 -14.37 -0.32
C ALA A 167 7.33 -14.33 -0.58
N SER A 168 6.81 -13.25 -1.16
CA SER A 168 5.42 -13.15 -1.58
C SER A 168 5.07 -14.15 -2.67
N ALA A 169 5.94 -14.31 -3.69
CA ALA A 169 5.75 -15.34 -4.73
C ALA A 169 5.74 -16.75 -4.11
N ALA A 170 6.68 -17.02 -3.21
CA ALA A 170 6.77 -18.28 -2.49
C ALA A 170 5.52 -18.58 -1.64
N ALA A 171 4.95 -17.56 -1.00
CA ALA A 171 3.75 -17.69 -0.20
C ALA A 171 2.54 -18.17 -1.01
N VAL A 172 2.43 -17.80 -2.30
CA VAL A 172 1.37 -18.30 -3.20
C VAL A 172 1.46 -19.83 -3.32
N TYR A 173 2.65 -20.36 -3.58
CA TYR A 173 2.85 -21.81 -3.70
C TYR A 173 2.59 -22.54 -2.38
N TRP A 174 3.10 -22.02 -1.25
CA TRP A 174 2.86 -22.65 0.04
C TRP A 174 1.39 -22.62 0.45
N ARG A 175 0.64 -21.56 0.12
CA ARG A 175 -0.81 -21.49 0.36
C ARG A 175 -1.55 -22.54 -0.44
N LEU A 176 -1.22 -22.72 -1.72
CA LEU A 176 -1.76 -23.79 -2.56
C LEU A 176 -1.57 -25.17 -1.91
N VAL A 177 -0.33 -25.51 -1.52
CA VAL A 177 -0.01 -26.80 -0.88
C VAL A 177 -0.72 -26.98 0.46
N ASN A 178 -0.75 -25.93 1.30
CA ASN A 178 -1.39 -25.97 2.61
C ASN A 178 -2.91 -26.11 2.51
N GLN A 179 -3.53 -25.43 1.54
CA GLN A 179 -4.97 -25.52 1.30
C GLN A 179 -5.38 -26.95 0.90
N ILE A 180 -4.64 -27.57 -0.02
CA ILE A 180 -4.86 -28.98 -0.40
C ILE A 180 -4.66 -29.91 0.79
N HIS A 181 -3.63 -29.68 1.62
CA HIS A 181 -3.42 -30.48 2.81
C HIS A 181 -4.59 -30.41 3.78
N ARG A 182 -5.16 -29.22 4.01
CA ARG A 182 -6.34 -29.04 4.86
C ARG A 182 -7.56 -29.78 4.31
N GLN A 183 -7.83 -29.64 3.01
CA GLN A 183 -8.93 -30.33 2.33
C GLN A 183 -8.77 -31.85 2.41
N ARG A 184 -7.53 -32.34 2.22
CA ARG A 184 -7.17 -33.75 2.33
C ARG A 184 -7.40 -34.32 3.73
N LEU A 185 -7.01 -33.59 4.78
CA LEU A 185 -7.23 -34.01 6.16
C LEU A 185 -8.71 -33.97 6.54
N TRP A 186 -9.45 -32.98 6.04
CA TRP A 186 -10.90 -32.93 6.23
C TRP A 186 -11.60 -34.13 5.57
N MET A 187 -11.25 -34.43 4.31
CA MET A 187 -11.79 -35.61 3.60
C MET A 187 -11.49 -36.90 4.35
N SER A 188 -10.28 -37.04 4.88
CA SER A 188 -9.88 -38.18 5.70
C SER A 188 -10.77 -38.35 6.92
N ALA A 189 -10.89 -37.29 7.75
CA ALA A 189 -11.71 -37.30 8.94
C ALA A 189 -13.20 -37.55 8.62
N ARG A 190 -13.69 -37.01 7.49
CA ARG A 190 -15.08 -37.22 7.09
C ARG A 190 -15.34 -38.66 6.64
N LEU A 191 -14.41 -39.26 5.90
CA LEU A 191 -14.48 -40.67 5.51
C LEU A 191 -14.47 -41.61 6.71
N GLU A 192 -13.62 -41.34 7.70
CA GLU A 192 -13.61 -42.09 8.97
C GLU A 192 -14.96 -41.97 9.70
N GLY A 193 -15.52 -40.77 9.78
CA GLY A 193 -16.83 -40.54 10.40
C GLY A 193 -17.98 -41.26 9.68
N LEU A 194 -17.98 -41.26 8.34
CA LEU A 194 -18.98 -42.00 7.55
C LEU A 194 -18.87 -43.51 7.73
N HIS A 195 -17.65 -44.05 7.82
CA HIS A 195 -17.43 -45.48 8.04
C HIS A 195 -17.83 -45.93 9.46
N GLN A 196 -17.60 -45.09 10.47
CA GLN A 196 -18.03 -45.36 11.84
C GLN A 196 -19.55 -45.32 12.00
N ALA A 197 -20.24 -44.50 11.20
CA ALA A 197 -21.70 -44.41 11.22
C ALA A 197 -22.38 -45.57 10.49
N ASP A 198 -21.74 -46.12 9.44
CA ASP A 198 -22.23 -47.26 8.67
C ASP A 198 -21.06 -48.10 8.14
N TYR A 199 -20.81 -49.24 8.79
CA TYR A 199 -19.72 -50.16 8.44
C TYR A 199 -19.93 -50.89 7.11
N GLU A 200 -21.17 -50.98 6.63
CA GLU A 200 -21.52 -51.61 5.34
C GLU A 200 -21.32 -50.63 4.17
N LEU A 201 -21.09 -49.33 4.44
CA LEU A 201 -20.86 -48.32 3.43
C LEU A 201 -19.51 -48.52 2.74
N SER A 202 -19.55 -48.85 1.45
CA SER A 202 -18.33 -49.02 0.66
C SER A 202 -17.52 -47.72 0.56
N PHE A 203 -16.19 -47.84 0.54
CA PHE A 203 -15.26 -46.70 0.47
C PHE A 203 -15.58 -45.74 -0.68
N SER A 204 -15.91 -46.28 -1.86
CA SER A 204 -16.26 -45.48 -3.04
C SER A 204 -17.49 -44.60 -2.81
N ARG A 205 -18.54 -45.15 -2.16
CA ARG A 205 -19.75 -44.39 -1.82
C ARG A 205 -19.47 -43.34 -0.76
N ALA A 206 -18.76 -43.71 0.31
CA ALA A 206 -18.35 -42.77 1.36
C ALA A 206 -17.53 -41.60 0.79
N ARG A 207 -16.59 -41.86 -0.11
CA ARG A 207 -15.77 -40.82 -0.76
C ARG A 207 -16.61 -39.90 -1.63
N LYS A 208 -17.56 -40.44 -2.39
CA LYS A 208 -18.45 -39.63 -3.23
C LYS A 208 -19.28 -38.67 -2.36
N THR A 209 -19.83 -39.15 -1.25
CA THR A 209 -20.57 -38.33 -0.30
C THR A 209 -19.69 -37.24 0.31
N ALA A 210 -18.52 -37.61 0.85
CA ALA A 210 -17.58 -36.65 1.44
C ALA A 210 -17.09 -35.62 0.41
N ALA A 211 -16.86 -36.02 -0.84
CA ALA A 211 -16.43 -35.12 -1.91
C ALA A 211 -17.50 -34.07 -2.23
N VAL A 212 -18.78 -34.46 -2.31
CA VAL A 212 -19.89 -33.52 -2.50
C VAL A 212 -19.95 -32.52 -1.35
N GLU A 213 -19.88 -33.00 -0.10
CA GLU A 213 -19.89 -32.14 1.08
C GLU A 213 -18.69 -31.18 1.13
N LEU A 214 -17.49 -31.64 0.73
CA LEU A 214 -16.32 -30.75 0.65
C LEU A 214 -16.54 -29.66 -0.41
N MET A 215 -17.06 -30.04 -1.59
CA MET A 215 -17.32 -29.11 -2.68
C MET A 215 -18.42 -28.09 -2.35
N GLU A 216 -19.40 -28.46 -1.51
CA GLU A 216 -20.41 -27.54 -0.99
C GLU A 216 -19.83 -26.60 0.07
N ARG A 217 -18.82 -27.06 0.81
CA ARG A 217 -18.16 -26.27 1.86
C ARG A 217 -17.15 -25.26 1.30
N GLU A 218 -16.33 -25.66 0.34
CA GLU A 218 -15.24 -24.84 -0.19
C GLU A 218 -14.79 -25.26 -1.60
N ALA A 219 -14.12 -24.35 -2.31
CA ALA A 219 -13.56 -24.63 -3.63
C ALA A 219 -12.38 -25.61 -3.54
N VAL A 220 -12.45 -26.68 -4.31
CA VAL A 220 -11.46 -27.76 -4.30
C VAL A 220 -10.28 -27.39 -5.21
N VAL A 221 -9.11 -27.16 -4.63
CA VAL A 221 -7.97 -26.56 -5.35
C VAL A 221 -7.21 -27.57 -6.22
N SER A 222 -7.23 -28.85 -5.86
CA SER A 222 -6.69 -29.94 -6.68
C SER A 222 -7.53 -31.20 -6.46
N PRO A 223 -8.51 -31.50 -7.33
CA PRO A 223 -9.45 -32.60 -7.14
C PRO A 223 -8.77 -33.92 -6.79
N HIS A 224 -7.72 -34.30 -7.52
CA HIS A 224 -7.00 -35.55 -7.28
C HIS A 224 -6.53 -35.72 -5.83
N TYR A 225 -5.84 -34.72 -5.28
CA TYR A 225 -5.27 -34.80 -3.93
C TYR A 225 -6.27 -34.42 -2.84
N ALA A 226 -7.07 -33.39 -3.07
CA ALA A 226 -8.04 -32.89 -2.11
C ALA A 226 -9.16 -33.89 -1.88
N LEU A 227 -9.67 -34.54 -2.94
CA LEU A 227 -10.78 -35.52 -2.87
C LEU A 227 -10.31 -36.97 -2.66
N LEU A 228 -9.00 -37.19 -2.51
CA LEU A 228 -8.42 -38.52 -2.32
C LEU A 228 -8.73 -39.49 -3.48
N GLU A 229 -8.66 -39.02 -4.73
CA GLU A 229 -9.07 -39.81 -5.91
C GLU A 229 -8.24 -41.09 -6.09
N GLY A 230 -6.97 -41.07 -5.68
CA GLY A 230 -6.06 -42.23 -5.69
C GLY A 230 -6.18 -43.20 -4.49
N HIS A 231 -7.14 -43.02 -3.59
CA HIS A 231 -7.34 -43.92 -2.43
C HIS A 231 -8.50 -44.88 -2.68
N ASP A 232 -8.39 -46.12 -2.17
CA ASP A 232 -9.34 -47.21 -2.40
C ASP A 232 -9.91 -47.85 -1.12
N ARG A 233 -9.35 -47.53 0.06
CA ARG A 233 -9.68 -48.19 1.33
C ARG A 233 -9.44 -47.28 2.54
N PHE A 234 -10.23 -47.47 3.60
CA PHE A 234 -10.16 -46.68 4.86
C PHE A 234 -8.81 -46.82 5.59
N SER A 235 -8.19 -48.00 5.53
CA SER A 235 -6.91 -48.26 6.23
C SER A 235 -5.70 -47.51 5.65
N ARG A 236 -5.86 -46.82 4.52
CA ARG A 236 -4.80 -46.04 3.85
C ARG A 236 -5.05 -44.53 3.90
N LEU A 237 -5.96 -44.09 4.76
CA LEU A 237 -6.31 -42.68 4.87
C LEU A 237 -5.17 -41.84 5.48
N PRO A 238 -5.03 -40.57 5.08
CA PRO A 238 -4.07 -39.65 5.68
C PRO A 238 -4.41 -39.36 7.14
N GLN A 239 -3.45 -39.56 8.04
CA GLN A 239 -3.69 -39.27 9.47
C GLN A 239 -3.57 -37.78 9.78
N SER A 240 -4.29 -37.31 10.80
CA SER A 240 -4.21 -35.93 11.31
C SER A 240 -2.81 -35.55 11.84
N THR A 241 -2.01 -36.56 12.20
CA THR A 241 -0.61 -36.44 12.63
C THR A 241 0.39 -36.44 11.46
N ALA A 242 -0.07 -36.66 10.22
CA ALA A 242 0.81 -36.71 9.06
C ALA A 242 1.54 -35.38 8.89
N ARG A 243 2.88 -35.45 8.77
CA ARG A 243 3.71 -34.27 8.47
C ARG A 243 3.33 -33.69 7.10
N LYS A 244 3.70 -32.41 6.90
CA LYS A 244 3.51 -31.58 5.70
C LYS A 244 3.22 -32.36 4.42
N PHE A 245 2.07 -32.09 3.80
CA PHE A 245 1.73 -32.65 2.49
C PHE A 245 2.84 -32.41 1.47
N GLN A 246 3.34 -33.51 0.89
CA GLN A 246 4.21 -33.50 -0.27
C GLN A 246 3.45 -34.11 -1.46
N PRO A 247 3.28 -33.37 -2.56
CA PRO A 247 2.63 -33.88 -3.76
C PRO A 247 3.59 -34.87 -4.46
N LEU A 248 3.25 -36.16 -4.38
CA LEU A 248 3.95 -37.28 -5.02
C LEU A 248 3.23 -37.61 -6.33
N HIS A 249 3.97 -37.87 -7.43
CA HIS A 249 3.39 -38.09 -8.76
C HIS A 249 2.70 -36.85 -9.37
N ARG A 250 3.40 -35.71 -9.35
CA ARG A 250 2.91 -34.42 -9.87
C ARG A 250 2.46 -34.50 -11.33
N ASP A 251 3.30 -35.08 -12.19
CA ASP A 251 3.10 -35.17 -13.64
C ASP A 251 1.82 -35.94 -14.02
N SER A 252 1.51 -37.02 -13.31
CA SER A 252 0.32 -37.84 -13.58
C SER A 252 -0.98 -37.27 -13.00
N CYS A 253 -0.89 -36.20 -12.20
CA CYS A 253 -2.01 -35.65 -11.44
C CYS A 253 -2.21 -34.14 -11.67
N ASP A 254 -1.59 -33.59 -12.71
CA ASP A 254 -1.66 -32.19 -13.12
C ASP A 254 -1.40 -31.20 -11.97
N PHE A 255 -0.48 -31.55 -11.07
CA PHE A 255 -0.13 -30.69 -9.94
C PHE A 255 1.10 -29.84 -10.27
N PRO A 256 0.98 -28.50 -10.29
CA PRO A 256 2.08 -27.65 -10.73
C PRO A 256 3.25 -27.72 -9.76
N SER A 257 4.45 -27.92 -10.30
CA SER A 257 5.71 -27.62 -9.63
C SER A 257 5.78 -26.12 -9.27
N PRO A 258 6.66 -25.72 -8.32
CA PRO A 258 6.89 -24.30 -8.06
C PRO A 258 7.28 -23.53 -9.32
N ILE A 259 8.00 -24.17 -10.24
CA ILE A 259 8.43 -23.57 -11.51
C ILE A 259 7.24 -23.30 -12.41
N GLU A 260 6.39 -24.31 -12.64
CA GLU A 260 5.23 -24.14 -13.50
C GLU A 260 4.29 -23.05 -12.96
N LEU A 261 4.06 -23.02 -11.64
CA LEU A 261 3.28 -21.96 -11.02
C LEU A 261 3.94 -20.59 -11.22
N PHE A 262 5.24 -20.47 -10.93
CA PHE A 262 5.95 -19.20 -11.05
C PHE A 262 6.07 -18.71 -12.49
N SER A 263 6.21 -19.61 -13.47
CA SER A 263 6.18 -19.27 -14.88
C SER A 263 4.79 -18.78 -15.29
N LYS A 264 3.71 -19.44 -14.84
CA LYS A 264 2.32 -19.03 -15.11
C LYS A 264 2.02 -17.62 -14.59
N ILE A 265 2.49 -17.28 -13.39
CA ILE A 265 2.27 -15.94 -12.80
C ILE A 265 3.35 -14.92 -13.20
N GLY A 266 4.26 -15.26 -14.12
CA GLY A 266 5.25 -14.34 -14.66
C GLY A 266 6.41 -13.97 -13.72
N VAL A 267 6.68 -14.76 -12.68
CA VAL A 267 7.70 -14.46 -11.65
C VAL A 267 8.85 -15.47 -11.59
N ARG A 268 8.90 -16.46 -12.50
CA ARG A 268 9.98 -17.45 -12.55
C ARG A 268 11.37 -16.80 -12.61
N GLU A 269 11.47 -15.69 -13.34
CA GLU A 269 12.70 -14.92 -13.50
C GLU A 269 13.17 -14.21 -12.21
N TRP A 270 12.35 -14.15 -11.17
CA TRP A 270 12.77 -13.60 -9.89
C TRP A 270 13.67 -14.54 -9.11
N PHE A 271 13.67 -15.83 -9.47
CA PHE A 271 14.50 -16.86 -8.88
C PHE A 271 15.70 -17.17 -9.77
N ALA A 272 16.80 -17.61 -9.16
CA ALA A 272 18.01 -17.95 -9.91
C ALA A 272 17.75 -19.06 -10.94
N PRO A 273 18.46 -19.06 -12.09
CA PRO A 273 18.45 -20.17 -13.03
C PRO A 273 18.89 -21.48 -12.34
N LEU A 274 18.24 -22.61 -12.65
CA LEU A 274 18.53 -23.90 -12.02
C LEU A 274 19.68 -24.61 -12.74
N ARG A 275 20.88 -24.02 -12.69
CA ARG A 275 22.09 -24.59 -13.29
C ARG A 275 22.66 -25.73 -12.43
N SER A 276 23.51 -26.57 -13.03
CA SER A 276 24.31 -27.53 -12.27
C SER A 276 25.20 -26.76 -11.27
N ARG A 277 25.47 -27.35 -10.09
CA ARG A 277 26.27 -26.69 -9.04
C ARG A 277 27.70 -26.33 -9.50
N ALA A 278 28.18 -26.94 -10.60
CA ALA A 278 29.48 -26.66 -11.21
C ALA A 278 29.48 -25.45 -12.15
N ASP A 279 28.32 -25.09 -12.73
CA ASP A 279 28.17 -24.02 -13.75
C ASP A 279 27.38 -22.79 -13.23
N ALA A 280 27.06 -22.79 -11.94
CA ALA A 280 26.28 -21.74 -11.31
C ALA A 280 27.12 -20.47 -11.10
N GLU A 281 27.14 -19.58 -12.08
CA GLU A 281 27.32 -18.16 -11.78
C GLU A 281 26.14 -17.72 -10.89
N THR A 282 26.41 -17.51 -9.60
CA THR A 282 25.46 -17.03 -8.59
C THR A 282 25.13 -15.54 -8.76
N SER A 283 24.94 -15.10 -10.01
CA SER A 283 24.93 -13.69 -10.40
C SER A 283 23.59 -13.00 -10.15
N LYS A 284 22.45 -13.72 -10.24
CA LYS A 284 21.13 -13.14 -10.01
C LYS A 284 20.79 -13.11 -8.51
N ARG A 285 21.08 -11.98 -7.87
CA ARG A 285 20.84 -11.75 -6.42
C ARG A 285 19.57 -10.99 -6.12
N TYR A 286 19.05 -10.27 -7.11
CA TYR A 286 17.92 -9.36 -6.97
C TYR A 286 16.89 -9.64 -8.07
N CYS A 287 15.60 -9.67 -7.72
CA CYS A 287 14.47 -9.86 -8.61
C CYS A 287 14.08 -8.59 -9.38
N ILE A 288 14.68 -7.46 -9.02
CA ILE A 288 14.53 -6.18 -9.71
C ILE A 288 15.91 -5.77 -10.21
N GLU A 289 15.99 -5.34 -11.46
CA GLU A 289 17.20 -4.71 -11.98
C GLU A 289 17.49 -3.44 -11.18
N LYS A 290 18.77 -3.19 -10.96
CA LYS A 290 19.21 -2.06 -10.14
C LYS A 290 18.78 -0.71 -10.72
N GLU A 291 18.64 -0.63 -12.03
CA GLU A 291 18.24 0.56 -12.78
C GLU A 291 16.71 0.65 -12.99
N ALA A 292 15.94 -0.33 -12.52
CA ALA A 292 14.49 -0.35 -12.71
C ALA A 292 13.82 0.85 -12.02
N ARG A 293 13.01 1.59 -12.79
CA ARG A 293 12.22 2.73 -12.30
C ARG A 293 10.82 2.34 -11.84
N THR A 294 10.44 1.09 -12.08
CA THR A 294 9.13 0.52 -11.75
C THR A 294 9.34 -0.78 -10.97
N LEU A 295 8.46 -1.03 -9.99
CA LEU A 295 8.45 -2.29 -9.27
C LEU A 295 7.66 -3.33 -10.07
N PRO A 296 8.09 -4.61 -10.10
CA PRO A 296 7.25 -5.67 -10.62
C PRO A 296 6.00 -5.79 -9.73
N THR A 297 4.83 -5.53 -10.31
CA THR A 297 3.54 -5.75 -9.65
C THR A 297 3.02 -7.14 -9.98
N PHE A 298 2.60 -7.88 -8.97
CA PHE A 298 1.87 -9.13 -9.16
C PHE A 298 0.48 -8.81 -9.75
N ALA A 299 0.20 -9.34 -10.94
CA ALA A 299 -1.18 -9.49 -11.39
C ALA A 299 -1.66 -10.85 -10.87
N LEU A 300 -2.54 -10.86 -9.87
CA LEU A 300 -3.21 -12.07 -9.44
C LEU A 300 -4.31 -12.39 -10.44
N GLN A 301 -4.17 -13.52 -11.13
CA GLN A 301 -5.16 -14.09 -12.01
C GLN A 301 -6.04 -15.07 -11.22
N VAL A 302 -7.34 -14.89 -11.31
CA VAL A 302 -8.34 -15.81 -10.75
C VAL A 302 -8.46 -17.03 -11.66
N VAL A 303 -8.46 -18.22 -11.04
CA VAL A 303 -8.47 -19.50 -11.77
C VAL A 303 -9.83 -20.24 -11.69
N GLU A 304 -10.67 -19.99 -10.67
CA GLU A 304 -11.99 -20.64 -10.49
C GLU A 304 -12.90 -19.91 -9.48
N ARG A 305 -14.26 -20.01 -9.57
CA ARG A 305 -15.24 -19.58 -8.53
C ARG A 305 -16.51 -20.48 -8.47
N ARG A 306 -17.22 -20.50 -7.31
CA ARG A 306 -18.51 -21.18 -6.97
C ARG A 306 -19.30 -20.45 -5.84
N SER A 307 -20.56 -20.85 -5.54
CA SER A 307 -21.53 -20.20 -4.58
C SER A 307 -21.78 -20.95 -3.24
N ALA A 308 -22.18 -20.26 -2.14
CA ALA A 308 -22.57 -20.88 -0.84
C ALA A 308 -23.51 -20.05 0.10
N GLY A 309 -24.57 -20.65 0.71
CA GLY A 309 -25.17 -20.20 2.00
C GLY A 309 -26.71 -20.08 2.15
N ARG A 310 -27.23 -20.12 3.41
CA ARG A 310 -28.67 -20.26 3.81
C ARG A 310 -29.22 -19.33 4.95
N ARG A 311 -28.56 -18.23 5.35
CA ARG A 311 -29.14 -17.25 6.34
C ARG A 311 -29.12 -15.82 5.80
N ALA A 312 -30.11 -15.01 6.21
CA ALA A 312 -30.27 -13.62 5.75
C ALA A 312 -29.09 -12.75 6.19
N VAL A 313 -28.38 -12.20 5.20
CA VAL A 313 -27.36 -11.17 5.34
C VAL A 313 -27.98 -9.89 4.79
N PHE A 314 -27.90 -8.78 5.52
CA PHE A 314 -28.38 -7.49 5.04
C PHE A 314 -27.23 -6.75 4.37
N ASP A 315 -27.27 -6.63 3.05
CA ASP A 315 -26.48 -5.65 2.32
C ASP A 315 -27.06 -4.26 2.61
N LEU A 316 -26.33 -3.45 3.36
CA LEU A 316 -26.63 -2.02 3.48
C LEU A 316 -26.10 -1.31 2.23
N ALA A 317 -26.93 -1.28 1.19
CA ALA A 317 -26.76 -0.35 0.09
C ALA A 317 -27.52 0.95 0.43
N VAL A 318 -26.80 2.04 0.66
CA VAL A 318 -27.41 3.37 0.65
C VAL A 318 -27.49 3.79 -0.81
N ASN A 319 -28.66 3.60 -1.41
CA ASN A 319 -28.90 4.08 -2.77
C ASN A 319 -28.87 5.62 -2.77
N ASP A 320 -28.23 6.19 -3.80
CA ASP A 320 -28.25 7.62 -4.15
C ASP A 320 -27.61 8.63 -3.19
N LEU A 321 -26.81 8.19 -2.21
CA LEU A 321 -26.07 9.09 -1.31
C LEU A 321 -24.60 8.67 -1.17
N HIS A 322 -23.70 9.49 -1.72
CA HIS A 322 -22.24 9.35 -1.55
C HIS A 322 -21.75 9.80 -0.16
N ALA A 323 -22.65 10.41 0.62
CA ALA A 323 -22.51 10.99 1.96
C ALA A 323 -23.62 10.47 2.85
N PHE A 324 -23.36 10.18 4.13
CA PHE A 324 -24.45 10.22 5.12
C PHE A 324 -23.95 10.77 6.45
N VAL A 325 -24.87 11.41 7.18
CA VAL A 325 -24.64 11.88 8.55
C VAL A 325 -25.47 11.02 9.48
N ALA A 326 -24.84 10.44 10.49
CA ALA A 326 -25.53 9.76 11.56
C ALA A 326 -25.09 10.41 12.89
N GLY A 327 -26.04 11.00 13.61
CA GLY A 327 -25.79 11.96 14.69
C GLY A 327 -24.93 13.15 14.23
N THR A 328 -23.78 13.37 14.84
CA THR A 328 -22.81 14.42 14.50
C THR A 328 -21.70 13.96 13.56
N VAL A 329 -21.75 12.74 13.03
CA VAL A 329 -20.66 12.14 12.24
C VAL A 329 -21.03 12.09 10.77
N ALA A 330 -20.24 12.79 9.95
CA ALA A 330 -20.33 12.72 8.48
C ALA A 330 -19.40 11.64 7.91
N VAL A 331 -19.96 10.73 7.12
CA VAL A 331 -19.26 9.63 6.42
C VAL A 331 -19.18 9.95 4.93
N HIS A 332 -17.95 10.00 4.35
CA HIS A 332 -17.76 10.37 2.94
C HIS A 332 -16.53 9.74 2.26
N ASN A 333 -16.48 9.85 0.92
CA ASN A 333 -15.36 9.56 0.03
C ASN A 333 -14.05 10.35 0.33
N CYS A 334 -12.92 9.80 -0.12
CA CYS A 334 -11.56 10.19 0.25
C CYS A 334 -11.05 11.54 -0.36
N ILE A 335 -11.76 12.12 -1.34
CA ILE A 335 -11.25 13.25 -2.13
C ILE A 335 -11.99 14.58 -1.92
N GLY A 336 -12.98 14.62 -1.02
CA GLY A 336 -13.72 15.85 -0.73
C GLY A 336 -14.87 16.16 -1.68
N ASN A 337 -15.30 15.16 -2.46
CA ASN A 337 -16.52 15.26 -3.28
C ASN A 337 -17.72 14.95 -2.40
N SER A 338 -17.90 15.73 -1.33
CA SER A 338 -18.80 15.41 -0.21
C SER A 338 -20.28 15.75 -0.40
N GLY A 339 -20.59 16.50 -1.45
CA GLY A 339 -21.89 17.14 -1.56
C GLY A 339 -22.15 18.14 -0.42
N PRO A 340 -23.32 18.79 -0.40
CA PRO A 340 -23.73 19.63 0.71
C PRO A 340 -24.19 18.77 1.90
N LEU A 341 -23.98 19.27 3.13
CA LEU A 341 -24.75 18.81 4.29
C LEU A 341 -26.23 19.16 4.10
N ALA A 342 -27.12 18.42 4.76
CA ALA A 342 -28.54 18.77 4.83
C ALA A 342 -28.69 20.20 5.37
N GLU A 343 -29.54 21.01 4.74
CA GLU A 343 -29.68 22.45 5.04
C GLU A 343 -29.89 22.74 6.54
N PRO A 344 -30.78 22.04 7.27
CA PRO A 344 -30.94 22.27 8.71
C PRO A 344 -29.67 21.97 9.54
N VAL A 345 -28.85 21.01 9.09
CA VAL A 345 -27.57 20.69 9.75
C VAL A 345 -26.54 21.76 9.43
N ALA A 346 -26.45 22.18 8.16
CA ALA A 346 -25.51 23.21 7.72
C ALA A 346 -25.74 24.54 8.45
N GLU A 347 -27.01 24.96 8.58
CA GLU A 347 -27.43 26.14 9.33
C GLU A 347 -27.05 26.00 10.81
N ALA A 348 -27.43 24.91 11.46
CA ALA A 348 -27.13 24.68 12.88
C ALA A 348 -25.62 24.72 13.18
N VAL A 349 -24.79 24.16 12.30
CA VAL A 349 -23.33 24.18 12.45
C VAL A 349 -22.77 25.59 12.35
N GLN A 350 -23.29 26.39 11.42
CA GLN A 350 -22.81 27.74 11.18
C GLN A 350 -23.30 28.73 12.23
N GLU A 351 -24.58 28.69 12.58
CA GLU A 351 -25.19 29.60 13.57
C GLU A 351 -24.61 29.41 14.98
N ASN A 352 -24.29 28.17 15.34
CA ASN A 352 -23.84 27.82 16.69
C ASN A 352 -22.31 27.61 16.77
N ASP A 353 -21.57 27.88 15.69
CA ASP A 353 -20.12 27.67 15.57
C ASP A 353 -19.68 26.29 16.14
N LEU A 354 -20.34 25.21 15.70
CA LEU A 354 -20.12 23.86 16.23
C LEU A 354 -18.89 23.17 15.65
N VAL A 355 -18.09 22.51 16.48
CA VAL A 355 -16.97 21.69 16.01
C VAL A 355 -17.51 20.32 15.59
N VAL A 356 -17.88 20.20 14.31
CA VAL A 356 -18.35 18.93 13.74
C VAL A 356 -17.18 18.06 13.30
N ALA A 357 -17.31 16.75 13.55
CA ALA A 357 -16.32 15.75 13.19
C ALA A 357 -16.78 14.91 11.98
N ALA A 358 -15.85 14.64 11.06
CA ALA A 358 -15.99 13.57 10.10
C ALA A 358 -15.14 12.37 10.53
N VAL A 359 -15.69 11.16 10.36
CA VAL A 359 -14.94 9.92 10.57
C VAL A 359 -14.96 9.16 9.25
N LEU A 360 -13.79 8.79 8.75
CA LEU A 360 -13.66 8.17 7.44
C LEU A 360 -12.62 7.07 7.40
N SER A 361 -12.85 6.07 6.56
CA SER A 361 -11.90 4.98 6.26
C SER A 361 -11.01 5.28 5.06
N GLY A 362 -10.70 6.56 4.88
CA GLY A 362 -9.71 7.03 3.91
C GLY A 362 -8.28 6.98 4.48
N ASN A 363 -7.38 7.70 3.83
CA ASN A 363 -5.97 7.77 4.24
C ASN A 363 -5.47 9.20 4.50
N ARG A 364 -6.38 10.20 4.42
CA ARG A 364 -6.05 11.63 4.59
C ARG A 364 -7.22 12.37 5.23
N ASN A 365 -6.89 13.25 6.16
CA ASN A 365 -7.83 14.00 6.98
C ASN A 365 -7.40 15.47 7.15
N PHE A 366 -6.75 16.06 6.14
CA PHE A 366 -6.37 17.47 6.16
C PHE A 366 -7.60 18.37 6.34
N GLU A 367 -7.42 19.49 7.03
CA GLU A 367 -8.48 20.46 7.27
C GLU A 367 -9.11 20.96 5.96
N GLY A 368 -10.44 21.08 5.93
CA GLY A 368 -11.19 21.54 4.76
C GLY A 368 -11.20 20.57 3.56
N ARG A 369 -10.49 19.44 3.63
CA ARG A 369 -10.45 18.45 2.54
C ARG A 369 -11.71 17.60 2.47
N ILE A 370 -12.28 17.22 3.60
CA ILE A 370 -13.41 16.28 3.63
C ILE A 370 -14.72 17.01 3.33
N HIS A 371 -15.00 18.09 4.04
CA HIS A 371 -16.15 18.96 3.82
C HIS A 371 -15.82 20.36 4.36
N PRO A 372 -16.23 21.47 3.70
CA PRO A 372 -15.86 22.83 4.11
C PRO A 372 -16.37 23.22 5.51
N GLN A 373 -17.51 22.67 5.93
CA GLN A 373 -18.11 22.93 7.26
C GLN A 373 -17.64 21.97 8.37
N VAL A 374 -16.71 21.06 8.08
CA VAL A 374 -16.17 20.10 9.07
C VAL A 374 -14.79 20.57 9.54
N ARG A 375 -14.62 20.69 10.86
CA ARG A 375 -13.36 21.16 11.48
C ARG A 375 -12.50 20.03 12.04
N ALA A 376 -13.11 18.93 12.45
CA ALA A 376 -12.38 17.75 12.92
C ALA A 376 -12.53 16.60 11.92
N SER A 377 -11.45 15.88 11.63
CA SER A 377 -11.50 14.74 10.70
C SER A 377 -10.61 13.60 11.22
N PHE A 378 -11.20 12.42 11.40
CA PHE A 378 -10.53 11.25 11.97
C PHE A 378 -10.46 10.11 10.96
N LEU A 379 -9.27 9.51 10.85
CA LEU A 379 -9.07 8.30 10.07
C LEU A 379 -9.33 7.08 10.95
N ALA A 380 -10.22 6.21 10.53
CA ALA A 380 -10.59 5.01 11.27
C ALA A 380 -10.80 3.83 10.34
N SER A 381 -10.74 2.60 10.86
CA SER A 381 -11.12 1.42 10.08
C SER A 381 -12.60 1.48 9.66
N PRO A 382 -13.02 0.89 8.53
CA PRO A 382 -14.43 0.87 8.12
C PRO A 382 -15.45 0.52 9.22
N PRO A 383 -15.25 -0.52 10.07
CA PRO A 383 -16.21 -0.81 11.15
C PRO A 383 -16.28 0.27 12.23
N LEU A 384 -15.19 1.00 12.49
CA LEU A 384 -15.22 2.14 13.42
C LEU A 384 -15.99 3.33 12.84
N VAL A 385 -15.93 3.54 11.52
CA VAL A 385 -16.76 4.57 10.86
C VAL A 385 -18.24 4.29 11.13
N VAL A 386 -18.65 3.03 10.98
CA VAL A 386 -20.03 2.60 11.28
C VAL A 386 -20.35 2.76 12.77
N ALA A 387 -19.44 2.37 13.67
CA ALA A 387 -19.65 2.52 15.11
C ALA A 387 -19.86 3.99 15.53
N TYR A 388 -19.02 4.91 15.05
CA TYR A 388 -19.16 6.34 15.34
C TYR A 388 -20.40 6.96 14.67
N ALA A 389 -20.78 6.48 13.49
CA ALA A 389 -22.04 6.86 12.86
C ALA A 389 -23.24 6.45 13.74
N LEU A 390 -23.27 5.21 14.24
CA LEU A 390 -24.33 4.73 15.12
C LEU A 390 -24.37 5.49 16.46
N ALA A 391 -23.20 5.73 17.07
CA ALA A 391 -23.09 6.49 18.31
C ALA A 391 -23.47 7.96 18.12
N GLY A 392 -23.30 8.49 16.90
CA GLY A 392 -23.65 9.85 16.57
C GLY A 392 -22.75 10.91 17.20
N THR A 393 -21.60 10.53 17.76
CA THR A 393 -20.60 11.46 18.31
C THR A 393 -19.23 10.79 18.35
N VAL A 394 -18.17 11.59 18.24
CA VAL A 394 -16.79 11.13 18.51
C VAL A 394 -16.39 11.33 19.97
N ASP A 395 -17.19 12.07 20.74
CA ASP A 395 -17.02 12.30 22.17
C ASP A 395 -17.76 11.21 22.96
N ILE A 396 -17.27 9.98 22.82
CA ILE A 396 -17.83 8.77 23.46
C ILE A 396 -16.69 7.82 23.85
N ASP A 397 -16.72 7.25 25.06
CA ASP A 397 -15.83 6.16 25.43
C ASP A 397 -16.41 4.83 24.91
N LEU A 398 -16.11 4.48 23.66
CA LEU A 398 -16.58 3.23 23.02
C LEU A 398 -16.24 1.94 23.80
N THR A 399 -15.38 2.00 24.81
CA THR A 399 -15.06 0.85 25.67
C THR A 399 -16.06 0.67 26.82
N LYS A 400 -16.76 1.73 27.22
CA LYS A 400 -17.65 1.76 28.40
C LYS A 400 -19.06 2.24 28.11
N ASP A 401 -19.22 3.16 27.18
CA ASP A 401 -20.50 3.79 26.88
C ASP A 401 -21.28 2.95 25.86
N PRO A 402 -22.62 2.88 25.98
CA PRO A 402 -23.46 2.24 24.99
C PRO A 402 -23.49 3.06 23.70
N ILE A 403 -23.47 2.38 22.55
CA ILE A 403 -23.64 2.98 21.22
C ILE A 403 -25.10 3.36 20.97
N GLY A 404 -26.03 2.62 21.58
CA GLY A 404 -27.46 2.86 21.44
C GLY A 404 -28.28 1.95 22.34
N THR A 405 -29.58 1.91 22.09
CA THR A 405 -30.53 1.02 22.75
C THR A 405 -31.18 0.11 21.72
N ASP A 406 -31.41 -1.16 22.09
CA ASP A 406 -32.12 -2.10 21.23
C ASP A 406 -33.65 -1.89 21.31
N VAL A 407 -34.40 -2.71 20.57
CA VAL A 407 -35.88 -2.65 20.55
C VAL A 407 -36.54 -3.02 21.88
N ASN A 408 -35.81 -3.65 22.80
CA ASN A 408 -36.27 -4.02 24.14
C ASN A 408 -35.88 -2.98 25.19
N GLY A 409 -35.16 -1.92 24.78
CA GLY A 409 -34.65 -0.87 25.67
C GLY A 409 -33.34 -1.23 26.38
N GLU A 410 -32.68 -2.33 25.99
CA GLU A 410 -31.40 -2.73 26.55
C GLU A 410 -30.25 -1.94 25.92
N ALA A 411 -29.23 -1.64 26.72
CA ALA A 411 -28.05 -0.91 26.29
C ALA A 411 -27.16 -1.78 25.39
N VAL A 412 -26.85 -1.31 24.18
CA VAL A 412 -26.00 -2.00 23.21
C VAL A 412 -24.63 -1.35 23.17
N TYR A 413 -23.57 -2.14 23.37
CA TYR A 413 -22.18 -1.68 23.40
C TYR A 413 -21.42 -2.08 22.13
N LEU A 414 -20.27 -1.46 21.89
CA LEU A 414 -19.41 -1.80 20.74
C LEU A 414 -19.08 -3.31 20.70
N ARG A 415 -18.76 -3.89 21.85
CA ARG A 415 -18.44 -5.32 21.99
C ARG A 415 -19.56 -6.27 21.56
N ASP A 416 -20.81 -5.80 21.57
CA ASP A 416 -21.98 -6.60 21.18
C ASP A 416 -22.18 -6.57 19.66
N LEU A 417 -21.67 -5.53 18.98
CA LEU A 417 -21.78 -5.33 17.53
C LEU A 417 -20.50 -5.70 16.77
N TRP A 418 -19.35 -5.69 17.44
CA TRP A 418 -18.06 -5.82 16.79
C TRP A 418 -17.80 -7.25 16.31
N PRO A 419 -17.64 -7.48 14.99
CA PRO A 419 -17.51 -8.83 14.47
C PRO A 419 -16.16 -9.41 14.86
N ALA A 420 -16.15 -10.67 15.27
CA ALA A 420 -14.90 -11.39 15.52
C ALA A 420 -14.15 -11.57 14.20
N GLN A 421 -12.81 -11.55 14.26
CA GLN A 421 -11.98 -11.74 13.05
C GLN A 421 -12.31 -13.03 12.28
N LYS A 422 -12.72 -14.08 13.00
CA LYS A 422 -13.15 -15.35 12.41
C LYS A 422 -14.44 -15.19 11.61
N GLU A 423 -15.44 -14.50 12.15
CA GLU A 423 -16.73 -14.24 11.49
C GLU A 423 -16.53 -13.39 10.23
N VAL A 424 -15.71 -12.34 10.31
CA VAL A 424 -15.34 -11.54 9.13
C VAL A 424 -14.65 -12.41 8.08
N SER A 425 -13.70 -13.26 8.50
CA SER A 425 -12.98 -14.13 7.57
C SER A 425 -13.89 -15.15 6.90
N GLU A 426 -14.87 -15.68 7.65
CA GLU A 426 -15.86 -16.63 7.14
C GLU A 426 -16.81 -15.97 6.15
N VAL A 427 -17.32 -14.77 6.44
CA VAL A 427 -18.17 -14.01 5.51
C VAL A 427 -17.39 -13.57 4.27
N VAL A 428 -16.17 -13.06 4.41
CA VAL A 428 -15.32 -12.69 3.26
C VAL A 428 -15.07 -13.91 2.37
N ALA A 429 -14.80 -15.07 2.97
CA ALA A 429 -14.62 -16.32 2.22
C ALA A 429 -15.89 -16.75 1.47
N GLN A 430 -17.07 -16.41 1.98
CA GLN A 430 -18.37 -16.74 1.38
C GLN A 430 -18.80 -15.72 0.30
N SER A 431 -18.55 -14.43 0.51
CA SER A 431 -19.13 -13.33 -0.28
C SER A 431 -18.18 -12.76 -1.33
N VAL A 432 -16.87 -12.63 -1.01
CA VAL A 432 -15.88 -12.05 -1.93
C VAL A 432 -15.30 -13.15 -2.79
N THR A 433 -16.09 -13.51 -3.78
CA THR A 433 -15.74 -14.61 -4.65
C THR A 433 -15.30 -14.01 -6.03
N PRO A 434 -14.66 -14.76 -6.96
CA PRO A 434 -14.30 -14.33 -8.35
C PRO A 434 -15.26 -14.07 -9.57
N GLU A 435 -16.34 -14.82 -9.90
CA GLU A 435 -17.56 -14.42 -10.71
C GLU A 435 -18.12 -12.95 -10.69
N VAL A 436 -18.72 -12.34 -9.65
CA VAL A 436 -18.77 -10.88 -9.38
C VAL A 436 -17.62 -10.10 -10.02
N PHE A 437 -16.34 -10.47 -9.86
CA PHE A 437 -15.28 -9.79 -10.60
C PHE A 437 -15.39 -10.08 -12.10
N ALA A 438 -15.52 -11.34 -12.53
CA ALA A 438 -15.69 -11.68 -13.96
C ALA A 438 -16.91 -11.02 -14.63
N LYS A 439 -18.06 -10.94 -13.96
CA LYS A 439 -19.30 -10.28 -14.35
C LYS A 439 -19.07 -8.78 -14.49
N ASN A 440 -18.43 -8.18 -13.49
CA ASN A 440 -18.14 -6.76 -13.51
C ASN A 440 -17.05 -6.42 -14.54
N TYR A 441 -16.07 -7.29 -14.77
CA TYR A 441 -15.00 -7.10 -15.75
C TYR A 441 -15.41 -7.43 -17.20
N ALA A 442 -16.33 -8.38 -17.41
CA ALA A 442 -16.87 -8.69 -18.74
C ALA A 442 -17.60 -7.49 -19.34
N SER A 443 -18.24 -6.69 -18.48
CA SER A 443 -19.01 -5.50 -18.87
C SER A 443 -18.30 -4.18 -18.54
N VAL A 444 -17.06 -4.20 -18.03
CA VAL A 444 -16.38 -2.98 -17.54
C VAL A 444 -16.17 -1.93 -18.63
N PHE A 445 -16.06 -2.39 -19.89
CA PHE A 445 -15.94 -1.52 -21.06
C PHE A 445 -17.25 -1.33 -21.82
N GLU A 446 -18.28 -2.13 -21.52
CA GLU A 446 -19.60 -1.97 -22.16
C GLU A 446 -20.24 -0.65 -21.72
N GLY A 447 -20.06 -0.28 -20.45
CA GLY A 447 -20.73 0.88 -19.86
C GLY A 447 -22.25 0.71 -19.82
N ASP A 448 -22.93 1.66 -19.21
CA ASP A 448 -24.40 1.69 -19.22
C ASP A 448 -24.94 2.21 -20.56
N GLU A 449 -26.27 2.37 -20.66
CA GLU A 449 -26.90 2.95 -21.84
C GLU A 449 -26.40 4.38 -22.11
N HIS A 450 -26.16 5.17 -21.05
CA HIS A 450 -25.64 6.52 -21.18
C HIS A 450 -24.25 6.55 -21.80
N TRP A 451 -23.31 5.72 -21.33
CA TRP A 451 -21.97 5.60 -21.90
C TRP A 451 -22.00 5.23 -23.39
N ARG A 452 -22.82 4.24 -23.77
CA ARG A 452 -22.93 3.78 -25.16
C ARG A 452 -23.61 4.79 -26.08
N SER A 453 -24.43 5.68 -25.53
CA SER A 453 -25.10 6.75 -26.29
C SER A 453 -24.20 7.95 -26.59
N LEU A 454 -23.01 8.06 -25.97
CA LEU A 454 -22.09 9.16 -26.22
C LEU A 454 -21.54 9.10 -27.65
N SER A 455 -21.73 10.18 -28.40
CA SER A 455 -21.12 10.33 -29.73
C SER A 455 -19.65 10.69 -29.59
N ASN A 456 -18.76 9.91 -30.21
CA ASN A 456 -17.32 10.15 -30.19
C ASN A 456 -16.85 10.67 -31.55
N SER A 457 -15.88 11.58 -31.55
CA SER A 457 -15.15 11.93 -32.77
C SER A 457 -14.18 10.80 -33.13
N THR A 458 -14.01 10.51 -34.43
CA THR A 458 -13.18 9.40 -34.93
C THR A 458 -11.79 9.84 -35.39
N GLY A 459 -11.40 11.10 -35.15
CA GLY A 459 -10.13 11.67 -35.58
C GLY A 459 -8.99 11.38 -34.61
N GLU A 460 -7.74 11.42 -35.11
CA GLU A 460 -6.52 11.29 -34.28
C GLU A 460 -6.21 12.57 -33.48
N LEU A 461 -6.76 13.71 -33.92
CA LEU A 461 -6.61 15.01 -33.26
C LEU A 461 -7.90 15.35 -32.50
N PHE A 462 -7.75 15.88 -31.29
CA PHE A 462 -8.88 16.34 -30.47
C PHE A 462 -9.45 17.64 -31.03
N ASP A 463 -10.75 17.68 -31.28
CA ASP A 463 -11.46 18.85 -31.80
C ASP A 463 -11.83 19.77 -30.63
N TRP A 464 -11.03 20.81 -30.41
CA TRP A 464 -11.21 21.73 -29.29
C TRP A 464 -12.43 22.61 -29.52
N ASP A 465 -13.49 22.41 -28.73
CA ASP A 465 -14.64 23.31 -28.70
C ASP A 465 -14.32 24.56 -27.85
N PRO A 466 -14.26 25.77 -28.45
CA PRO A 466 -13.96 27.01 -27.73
C PRO A 466 -15.03 27.40 -26.69
N SER A 467 -16.25 26.87 -26.82
CA SER A 467 -17.36 27.09 -25.90
C SER A 467 -17.34 26.13 -24.70
N SER A 468 -16.53 25.07 -24.77
CA SER A 468 -16.42 24.09 -23.69
C SER A 468 -15.88 24.72 -22.42
N THR A 469 -16.60 24.51 -21.32
CA THR A 469 -16.19 24.90 -19.98
C THR A 469 -15.50 23.76 -19.21
N TYR A 470 -15.35 22.59 -19.83
CA TYR A 470 -14.73 21.40 -19.21
C TYR A 470 -13.37 21.05 -19.81
N ILE A 471 -13.22 21.13 -21.13
CA ILE A 471 -12.00 20.76 -21.85
C ILE A 471 -11.57 21.96 -22.70
N GLN A 472 -10.40 22.52 -22.45
CA GLN A 472 -9.85 23.64 -23.22
C GLN A 472 -8.38 23.39 -23.58
N GLU A 473 -7.97 23.84 -24.76
CA GLU A 473 -6.58 23.73 -25.21
C GLU A 473 -5.68 24.53 -24.25
N PRO A 474 -4.72 23.88 -23.56
CA PRO A 474 -3.88 24.59 -22.62
C PRO A 474 -2.72 25.33 -23.33
N PRO A 475 -2.26 26.47 -22.80
CA PRO A 475 -1.28 27.31 -23.49
C PRO A 475 0.17 26.82 -23.35
N PHE A 476 0.43 25.62 -22.80
CA PHE A 476 1.77 25.15 -22.44
C PHE A 476 2.76 25.11 -23.61
N PHE A 477 2.28 24.87 -24.83
CA PHE A 477 3.10 24.72 -26.03
C PHE A 477 2.98 25.92 -26.98
N GLN A 478 2.18 26.93 -26.64
CA GLN A 478 2.03 28.12 -27.49
C GLN A 478 3.36 28.87 -27.59
N GLY A 479 3.82 29.10 -28.81
CA GLY A 479 5.10 29.77 -29.07
C GLY A 479 6.35 28.93 -28.71
N MET A 480 6.20 27.62 -28.46
CA MET A 480 7.34 26.73 -28.20
C MET A 480 8.15 26.51 -29.48
N SER A 481 9.44 26.82 -29.45
CA SER A 481 10.36 26.54 -30.55
C SER A 481 10.81 25.07 -30.53
N THR A 482 11.15 24.54 -31.71
CA THR A 482 11.79 23.22 -31.85
C THR A 482 13.20 23.19 -31.24
N GLU A 483 13.86 24.35 -31.16
CA GLU A 483 15.18 24.50 -30.55
C GLU A 483 15.03 24.98 -29.09
N PRO A 484 15.64 24.30 -28.10
CA PRO A 484 15.55 24.71 -26.71
C PRO A 484 16.26 26.04 -26.49
N GLN A 485 15.53 27.03 -25.96
CA GLN A 485 16.14 28.28 -25.56
C GLN A 485 17.09 28.08 -24.37
N GLY A 486 18.18 28.85 -24.33
CA GLY A 486 19.12 28.84 -23.20
C GLY A 486 18.46 29.27 -21.87
N VAL A 487 19.05 28.82 -20.75
CA VAL A 487 18.58 29.18 -19.40
C VAL A 487 18.78 30.67 -19.15
N LYS A 488 17.71 31.36 -18.73
CA LYS A 488 17.74 32.80 -18.40
C LYS A 488 17.69 33.00 -16.89
N ASN A 489 18.40 34.02 -16.41
CA ASN A 489 18.31 34.44 -15.02
C ASN A 489 16.92 35.02 -14.71
N ILE A 490 16.36 34.68 -13.56
CA ILE A 490 15.15 35.30 -13.03
C ILE A 490 15.58 36.60 -12.32
N ARG A 491 15.13 37.76 -12.82
CA ARG A 491 15.48 39.08 -12.29
C ARG A 491 14.23 39.88 -11.98
N GLY A 492 14.27 40.66 -10.90
CA GLY A 492 13.17 41.56 -10.51
C GLY A 492 11.90 40.85 -10.05
N ALA A 493 11.97 39.57 -9.67
CA ALA A 493 10.78 38.80 -9.31
C ALA A 493 10.07 39.35 -8.06
N ARG A 494 8.76 39.08 -7.96
CA ARG A 494 7.93 39.43 -6.79
C ARG A 494 7.38 38.18 -6.12
N VAL A 495 7.23 38.25 -4.80
CA VAL A 495 6.68 37.16 -3.99
C VAL A 495 5.16 37.17 -4.17
N LEU A 496 4.62 36.14 -4.83
CA LEU A 496 3.17 36.01 -5.02
C LEU A 496 2.50 35.45 -3.76
N ALA A 497 3.17 34.55 -3.06
CA ALA A 497 2.71 33.95 -1.81
C ALA A 497 3.91 33.64 -0.90
N MET A 498 3.75 33.93 0.39
CA MET A 498 4.69 33.59 1.44
C MET A 498 3.97 32.72 2.47
N LEU A 499 4.37 31.45 2.57
CA LEU A 499 3.58 30.39 3.19
C LEU A 499 4.37 29.70 4.31
N ASP A 500 3.64 29.10 5.25
CA ASP A 500 4.19 28.35 6.38
C ASP A 500 4.72 26.95 6.00
N ASP A 501 5.03 26.15 7.02
CA ASP A 501 5.31 24.72 6.93
C ASP A 501 4.09 23.91 6.45
N SER A 502 4.37 22.73 5.91
CA SER A 502 3.41 21.68 5.56
C SER A 502 2.27 22.11 4.62
N ILE A 503 2.56 23.04 3.71
CA ILE A 503 1.63 23.44 2.64
C ILE A 503 1.37 22.25 1.72
N THR A 504 0.21 21.62 1.89
CA THR A 504 -0.23 20.52 1.03
C THR A 504 -0.56 20.97 -0.39
N THR A 505 -0.53 20.02 -1.33
CA THR A 505 -1.07 20.17 -2.69
C THR A 505 -2.56 20.51 -2.75
N ASP A 506 -3.34 20.28 -1.69
CA ASP A 506 -4.73 20.74 -1.59
C ASP A 506 -4.82 22.24 -1.32
N HIS A 507 -3.83 22.84 -0.67
CA HIS A 507 -3.72 24.31 -0.57
C HIS A 507 -3.35 24.93 -1.91
N ILE A 508 -2.39 24.32 -2.63
CA ILE A 508 -1.88 24.81 -3.91
C ILE A 508 -2.90 24.60 -5.05
N SER A 509 -3.59 23.46 -5.08
CA SER A 509 -4.56 23.11 -6.12
C SER A 509 -5.73 22.33 -5.49
N PRO A 510 -6.72 23.04 -4.92
CA PRO A 510 -7.91 22.43 -4.35
C PRO A 510 -8.67 21.60 -5.38
N ALA A 511 -9.39 20.57 -4.94
CA ALA A 511 -10.17 19.70 -5.81
C ALA A 511 -11.68 19.77 -5.57
N GLY A 512 -12.13 20.32 -4.44
CA GLY A 512 -13.53 20.37 -4.04
C GLY A 512 -14.34 21.47 -4.74
N SER A 513 -15.48 21.80 -4.15
CA SER A 513 -16.36 22.89 -4.58
C SER A 513 -15.72 24.26 -4.34
N PHE A 514 -16.26 25.29 -5.00
CA PHE A 514 -15.77 26.67 -4.90
C PHE A 514 -16.90 27.70 -4.97
N SER A 515 -16.68 28.85 -4.35
CA SER A 515 -17.68 29.91 -4.23
C SER A 515 -17.96 30.61 -5.57
N PRO A 516 -19.21 31.04 -5.85
CA PRO A 516 -19.55 31.98 -6.93
C PRO A 516 -18.69 33.26 -6.95
N THR A 517 -18.23 33.71 -5.77
CA THR A 517 -17.42 34.93 -5.64
C THR A 517 -15.92 34.71 -5.91
N SER A 518 -15.47 33.45 -5.93
CA SER A 518 -14.10 33.10 -6.29
C SER A 518 -13.78 33.48 -7.75
N PRO A 519 -12.51 33.69 -8.13
CA PRO A 519 -12.16 33.98 -9.52
C PRO A 519 -12.69 32.93 -10.51
N ALA A 520 -12.61 31.64 -10.16
CA ALA A 520 -13.13 30.55 -10.98
C ALA A 520 -14.66 30.57 -11.09
N GLY A 521 -15.36 30.89 -9.98
CA GLY A 521 -16.81 31.02 -9.97
C GLY A 521 -17.30 32.17 -10.84
N ARG A 522 -16.67 33.35 -10.74
CA ARG A 522 -16.96 34.51 -11.60
C ARG A 522 -16.77 34.18 -13.08
N TYR A 523 -15.67 33.53 -13.44
CA TYR A 523 -15.41 33.09 -14.82
C TYR A 523 -16.51 32.14 -15.35
N LEU A 524 -16.96 31.17 -14.55
CA LEU A 524 -18.02 30.25 -14.99
C LEU A 524 -19.36 30.97 -15.17
N ILE A 525 -19.70 31.91 -14.29
CA ILE A 525 -20.91 32.75 -14.42
C ILE A 525 -20.83 33.62 -15.68
N GLU A 526 -19.69 34.23 -15.96
CA GLU A 526 -19.46 35.00 -17.19
C GLU A 526 -19.61 34.14 -18.46
N LYS A 527 -19.32 32.84 -18.37
CA LYS A 527 -19.54 31.85 -19.42
C LYS A 527 -20.97 31.29 -19.45
N GLY A 528 -21.88 31.81 -18.64
CA GLY A 528 -23.28 31.39 -18.58
C GLY A 528 -23.54 30.10 -17.82
N VAL A 529 -22.60 29.63 -17.00
CA VAL A 529 -22.76 28.41 -16.19
C VAL A 529 -23.41 28.77 -14.85
N GLU A 530 -24.51 28.11 -14.52
CA GLU A 530 -25.21 28.31 -13.25
C GLU A 530 -24.46 27.67 -12.07
N LYS A 531 -24.65 28.18 -10.85
CA LYS A 531 -23.98 27.69 -9.63
C LYS A 531 -24.13 26.18 -9.44
N ARG A 532 -25.31 25.63 -9.72
CA ARG A 532 -25.59 24.18 -9.59
C ARG A 532 -24.71 23.33 -10.51
N ASP A 533 -24.25 23.90 -11.62
CA ASP A 533 -23.46 23.23 -12.65
C ASP A 533 -21.96 23.53 -12.55
N PHE A 534 -21.52 24.25 -11.50
CA PHE A 534 -20.10 24.52 -11.27
C PHE A 534 -19.26 23.24 -11.18
N ASN A 535 -19.85 22.20 -10.59
CA ASN A 535 -19.16 20.96 -10.24
C ASN A 535 -17.98 21.28 -9.29
N THR A 536 -16.90 20.51 -9.36
CA THR A 536 -15.72 20.67 -8.50
C THR A 536 -14.50 21.10 -9.31
N TYR A 537 -13.48 21.66 -8.67
CA TYR A 537 -12.19 21.90 -9.33
C TYR A 537 -11.63 20.59 -9.94
N GLY A 538 -11.83 19.46 -9.27
CA GLY A 538 -11.44 18.15 -9.78
C GLY A 538 -12.06 17.79 -11.13
N ALA A 539 -13.35 18.07 -11.30
CA ALA A 539 -14.06 17.85 -12.56
C ALA A 539 -13.66 18.82 -13.67
N ARG A 540 -13.13 20.00 -13.30
CA ARG A 540 -12.72 21.06 -14.23
C ARG A 540 -11.25 20.99 -14.65
N ARG A 541 -10.54 19.89 -14.35
CA ARG A 541 -9.09 19.72 -14.64
C ARG A 541 -8.70 19.79 -16.11
N GLY A 542 -9.63 19.55 -17.03
CA GLY A 542 -9.41 19.73 -18.46
C GLY A 542 -9.48 21.19 -18.93
N ASN A 543 -9.92 22.10 -18.06
CA ASN A 543 -10.06 23.52 -18.37
C ASN A 543 -9.01 24.33 -17.59
N HIS A 544 -7.97 24.78 -18.29
CA HIS A 544 -6.90 25.54 -17.66
C HIS A 544 -7.35 26.90 -17.10
N GLU A 545 -8.37 27.53 -17.69
CA GLU A 545 -8.93 28.81 -17.21
C GLU A 545 -9.53 28.67 -15.81
N VAL A 546 -10.23 27.58 -15.53
CA VAL A 546 -10.78 27.31 -14.20
C VAL A 546 -9.67 26.94 -13.22
N MET A 547 -8.74 26.08 -13.66
CA MET A 547 -7.70 25.55 -12.77
C MET A 547 -6.65 26.60 -12.37
N VAL A 548 -6.27 27.50 -13.28
CA VAL A 548 -5.35 28.61 -12.95
C VAL A 548 -6.01 29.56 -11.94
N ARG A 549 -7.30 29.86 -12.10
CA ARG A 549 -8.11 30.66 -11.16
C ARG A 549 -8.31 29.98 -9.81
N GLY A 550 -8.28 28.65 -9.78
CA GLY A 550 -8.32 27.84 -8.56
C GLY A 550 -6.95 27.60 -7.92
N THR A 551 -5.86 28.03 -8.53
CA THR A 551 -4.51 27.80 -7.98
C THR A 551 -4.27 28.70 -6.78
N PHE A 552 -3.80 28.10 -5.68
CA PHE A 552 -3.80 28.68 -4.34
C PHE A 552 -5.21 29.12 -3.88
N GLY A 553 -6.25 28.50 -4.44
CA GLY A 553 -7.67 28.82 -4.24
C GLY A 553 -8.28 28.27 -2.94
N ASN A 554 -7.50 27.63 -2.08
CA ASN A 554 -8.02 26.99 -0.88
C ASN A 554 -8.42 28.03 0.16
N ILE A 555 -9.64 27.92 0.71
CA ILE A 555 -10.19 28.83 1.71
C ILE A 555 -9.44 28.83 3.05
N ARG A 556 -8.61 27.82 3.30
CA ARG A 556 -7.76 27.65 4.49
C ARG A 556 -6.29 28.03 4.26
N LEU A 557 -5.94 28.54 3.08
CA LEU A 557 -4.58 28.97 2.81
C LEU A 557 -4.25 30.18 3.70
N ARG A 558 -3.14 30.10 4.42
CA ARG A 558 -2.60 31.21 5.22
C ARG A 558 -1.38 31.78 4.50
N ASN A 559 -1.48 33.06 4.15
CA ASN A 559 -0.43 33.78 3.44
C ASN A 559 0.08 34.92 4.32
N HIS A 560 1.39 34.92 4.61
CA HIS A 560 2.04 35.95 5.43
C HIS A 560 1.94 37.36 4.83
N LEU A 561 1.62 37.48 3.53
CA LEU A 561 1.36 38.78 2.89
C LEU A 561 0.00 39.36 3.28
N THR A 562 -0.95 38.54 3.76
CA THR A 562 -2.28 38.96 4.22
C THR A 562 -2.61 38.30 5.55
N PRO A 563 -1.90 38.64 6.65
CA PRO A 563 -2.02 37.93 7.93
C PRO A 563 -3.43 37.99 8.54
N ASP A 564 -4.19 39.03 8.21
CA ASP A 564 -5.56 39.23 8.72
C ASP A 564 -6.63 38.48 7.91
N LYS A 565 -6.24 37.74 6.85
CA LYS A 565 -7.16 37.03 5.97
C LYS A 565 -6.72 35.60 5.72
N GLU A 566 -7.67 34.68 5.89
CA GLU A 566 -7.54 33.30 5.45
C GLU A 566 -8.11 33.15 4.02
N GLY A 567 -7.47 32.30 3.21
CA GLY A 567 -7.95 31.94 1.88
C GLY A 567 -7.03 32.37 0.74
N TYR A 568 -7.62 32.58 -0.44
CA TYR A 568 -6.91 32.75 -1.71
C TYR A 568 -6.42 34.19 -1.98
N TYR A 569 -6.02 34.89 -0.92
CA TYR A 569 -5.66 36.31 -0.94
C TYR A 569 -4.14 36.53 -0.94
N THR A 570 -3.73 37.67 -1.50
CA THR A 570 -2.36 38.17 -1.48
C THR A 570 -2.34 39.69 -1.62
N VAL A 571 -1.15 40.27 -1.66
CA VAL A 571 -0.93 41.71 -1.88
C VAL A 571 -0.24 41.91 -3.23
N HIS A 572 -0.76 42.83 -4.03
CA HIS A 572 -0.02 43.37 -5.14
C HIS A 572 1.05 44.34 -4.59
N LEU A 573 2.30 43.90 -4.53
CA LEU A 573 3.37 44.60 -3.81
C LEU A 573 3.67 46.04 -4.28
N PRO A 574 3.57 46.41 -5.58
CA PRO A 574 3.81 47.77 -6.03
C PRO A 574 2.92 48.84 -5.42
N ASP A 575 1.61 48.57 -5.29
CA ASP A 575 0.61 49.52 -4.79
C ASP A 575 0.10 49.18 -3.38
N GLY A 576 0.38 47.99 -2.88
CA GLY A 576 -0.05 47.50 -1.57
C GLY A 576 -1.50 47.02 -1.54
N GLU A 577 -2.16 46.89 -2.68
CA GLU A 577 -3.57 46.48 -2.75
C GLU A 577 -3.73 45.00 -2.40
N GLN A 578 -4.61 44.69 -1.45
CA GLN A 578 -5.02 43.32 -1.17
C GLN A 578 -6.00 42.84 -2.23
N THR A 579 -5.69 41.73 -2.89
CA THR A 579 -6.49 41.15 -3.97
C THR A 579 -6.40 39.62 -3.94
N THR A 580 -7.10 38.91 -4.84
CA THR A 580 -6.90 37.46 -4.96
C THR A 580 -5.57 37.11 -5.63
N ILE A 581 -5.02 35.93 -5.33
CA ILE A 581 -3.76 35.45 -5.94
C ILE A 581 -3.83 35.44 -7.47
N TYR A 582 -4.98 35.04 -8.04
CA TYR A 582 -5.19 35.07 -9.48
C TYR A 582 -5.14 36.49 -10.04
N GLU A 583 -5.86 37.45 -9.45
CA GLU A 583 -5.88 38.84 -9.92
C GLU A 583 -4.50 39.51 -9.81
N ALA A 584 -3.77 39.30 -8.70
CA ALA A 584 -2.40 39.80 -8.56
C ALA A 584 -1.48 39.23 -9.65
N SER A 585 -1.59 37.93 -9.92
CA SER A 585 -0.83 37.26 -10.97
C SER A 585 -1.10 37.86 -12.35
N MET A 586 -2.36 38.12 -12.69
CA MET A 586 -2.72 38.75 -13.97
C MET A 586 -2.13 40.14 -14.12
N ARG A 587 -2.12 40.97 -13.06
CA ARG A 587 -1.47 42.30 -13.07
C ARG A 587 0.02 42.17 -13.32
N TYR A 588 0.72 41.30 -12.58
CA TYR A 588 2.15 41.09 -12.77
C TYR A 588 2.52 40.56 -14.17
N GLN A 589 1.67 39.74 -14.78
CA GLN A 589 1.87 39.32 -16.17
C GLN A 589 1.80 40.50 -17.15
N GLN A 590 0.86 41.44 -16.95
CA GLN A 590 0.78 42.67 -17.75
C GLN A 590 2.02 43.58 -17.54
N GLU A 591 2.56 43.60 -16.32
CA GLU A 591 3.78 44.35 -15.99
C GLU A 591 5.07 43.66 -16.47
N GLY A 592 5.00 42.42 -16.96
CA GLY A 592 6.17 41.64 -17.36
C GLY A 592 7.04 41.20 -16.19
N VAL A 593 6.47 41.10 -14.98
CA VAL A 593 7.19 40.79 -13.74
C VAL A 593 7.12 39.29 -13.44
N PRO A 594 8.26 38.58 -13.30
CA PRO A 594 8.25 37.18 -12.92
C PRO A 594 7.86 36.99 -11.46
N LEU A 595 7.23 35.86 -11.13
CA LEU A 595 6.77 35.58 -9.77
C LEU A 595 7.54 34.44 -9.11
N LEU A 596 7.56 34.45 -7.79
CA LEU A 596 8.07 33.35 -6.97
C LEU A 596 7.18 33.09 -5.75
N VAL A 597 7.29 31.89 -5.21
CA VAL A 597 6.65 31.49 -3.94
C VAL A 597 7.73 31.23 -2.90
N ILE A 598 7.50 31.67 -1.67
CA ILE A 598 8.33 31.34 -0.50
C ILE A 598 7.50 30.45 0.42
N ALA A 599 8.08 29.36 0.92
CA ALA A 599 7.39 28.44 1.82
C ALA A 599 8.32 27.89 2.92
N GLY A 600 7.73 27.34 3.97
CA GLY A 600 8.45 26.61 5.01
C GLY A 600 8.85 25.19 4.60
N LYS A 601 8.79 24.26 5.55
CA LYS A 601 9.11 22.84 5.39
C LYS A 601 7.97 22.08 4.70
N GLU A 602 8.31 20.93 4.10
CA GLU A 602 7.36 19.97 3.54
C GLU A 602 6.43 20.58 2.47
N TYR A 603 6.92 21.57 1.71
CA TYR A 603 6.13 22.23 0.69
C TYR A 603 5.68 21.23 -0.39
N GLY A 604 4.38 21.19 -0.63
CA GLY A 604 3.74 20.31 -1.60
C GLY A 604 3.43 18.91 -1.09
N SER A 605 3.16 18.75 0.20
CA SER A 605 2.76 17.45 0.77
C SER A 605 1.39 16.95 0.26
N GLY A 606 1.16 15.65 0.31
CA GLY A 606 -0.14 15.06 -0.04
C GLY A 606 -0.27 14.53 -1.47
N SER A 607 -1.29 14.98 -2.22
CA SER A 607 -1.75 14.37 -3.48
C SER A 607 -0.74 14.54 -4.62
N SER A 608 -0.62 13.53 -5.49
CA SER A 608 0.16 13.63 -6.74
C SER A 608 -0.59 14.42 -7.81
N ARG A 609 -0.91 15.69 -7.55
CA ARG A 609 -1.61 16.58 -8.50
C ARG A 609 -0.57 17.36 -9.31
N ASP A 610 -0.60 17.20 -10.62
CA ASP A 610 0.24 17.97 -11.55
C ASP A 610 -0.21 19.43 -11.67
N TRP A 611 -1.51 19.71 -11.47
CA TRP A 611 -2.06 21.06 -11.37
C TRP A 611 -1.46 21.90 -10.24
N ALA A 612 -0.90 21.28 -9.20
CA ALA A 612 -0.11 22.00 -8.19
C ALA A 612 1.21 22.56 -8.75
N ALA A 613 1.65 22.16 -9.94
CA ALA A 613 2.79 22.73 -10.67
C ALA A 613 2.35 23.48 -11.95
N LYS A 614 1.39 22.95 -12.72
CA LYS A 614 0.82 23.62 -13.90
C LYS A 614 0.16 24.96 -13.53
N GLY A 615 -0.60 24.97 -12.44
CA GLY A 615 -1.26 26.17 -11.93
C GLY A 615 -0.27 27.30 -11.64
N PRO A 616 0.72 27.10 -10.76
CA PRO A 616 1.73 28.12 -10.49
C PRO A 616 2.48 28.58 -11.75
N LEU A 617 2.79 27.68 -12.69
CA LEU A 617 3.42 28.05 -13.95
C LEU A 617 2.54 29.04 -14.74
N LEU A 618 1.25 28.74 -14.88
CA LEU A 618 0.29 29.60 -15.58
C LEU A 618 -0.02 30.90 -14.83
N LEU A 619 0.20 30.94 -13.50
CA LEU A 619 0.22 32.17 -12.75
C LEU A 619 1.52 32.99 -12.96
N GLY A 620 2.50 32.49 -13.71
CA GLY A 620 3.77 33.19 -13.94
C GLY A 620 4.84 32.94 -12.87
N VAL A 621 4.64 31.95 -11.99
CA VAL A 621 5.64 31.53 -11.00
C VAL A 621 6.81 30.84 -11.73
N ARG A 622 8.02 31.37 -11.53
CA ARG A 622 9.26 30.87 -12.15
C ARG A 622 10.16 30.11 -11.17
N ALA A 623 10.02 30.38 -9.87
CA ALA A 623 10.75 29.68 -8.83
C ALA A 623 9.90 29.51 -7.57
N VAL A 624 10.18 28.46 -6.81
CA VAL A 624 9.69 28.27 -5.45
C VAL A 624 10.90 28.14 -4.54
N ILE A 625 10.95 28.89 -3.45
CA ILE A 625 12.00 28.82 -2.44
C ILE A 625 11.38 28.24 -1.17
N ALA A 626 11.84 27.08 -0.71
CA ALA A 626 11.29 26.43 0.48
C ALA A 626 12.39 25.90 1.41
N GLU A 627 12.06 25.66 2.68
CA GLU A 627 13.01 24.99 3.60
C GLU A 627 13.16 23.51 3.26
N SER A 628 12.08 22.86 2.83
CA SER A 628 12.11 21.51 2.25
C SER A 628 10.91 21.26 1.34
N PHE A 629 11.05 20.27 0.44
CA PHE A 629 10.00 19.90 -0.52
C PHE A 629 9.60 18.44 -0.34
N GLU A 630 8.32 18.18 -0.57
CA GLU A 630 7.86 16.81 -0.73
C GLU A 630 8.24 16.23 -2.10
N ARG A 631 8.57 14.92 -2.10
CA ARG A 631 9.34 14.27 -3.17
C ARG A 631 8.67 14.39 -4.53
N ILE A 632 7.37 14.09 -4.58
CA ILE A 632 6.58 14.08 -5.83
C ILE A 632 6.36 15.52 -6.32
N HIS A 633 6.03 16.43 -5.41
CA HIS A 633 5.76 17.81 -5.78
C HIS A 633 7.01 18.50 -6.35
N ARG A 634 8.18 18.28 -5.75
CA ARG A 634 9.46 18.75 -6.30
C ARG A 634 9.66 18.29 -7.75
N SER A 635 9.38 17.02 -8.04
CA SER A 635 9.48 16.48 -9.40
C SER A 635 8.49 17.13 -10.36
N ASN A 636 7.26 17.42 -9.92
CA ASN A 636 6.27 18.11 -10.74
C ASN A 636 6.70 19.55 -11.07
N LEU A 637 7.26 20.29 -10.11
CA LEU A 637 7.79 21.64 -10.34
C LEU A 637 8.88 21.62 -11.42
N VAL A 638 9.85 20.70 -11.30
CA VAL A 638 10.91 20.51 -12.31
C VAL A 638 10.31 20.14 -13.67
N GLY A 639 9.33 19.22 -13.70
CA GLY A 639 8.67 18.80 -14.93
C GLY A 639 7.94 19.93 -15.67
N MET A 640 7.45 20.93 -14.93
CA MET A 640 6.83 22.13 -15.50
C MET A 640 7.82 23.28 -15.75
N GLY A 641 9.11 23.10 -15.45
CA GLY A 641 10.13 24.14 -15.64
C GLY A 641 10.14 25.24 -14.57
N ILE A 642 9.49 25.01 -13.42
CA ILE A 642 9.59 25.88 -12.23
C ILE A 642 10.81 25.45 -11.43
N LEU A 643 11.66 26.40 -11.02
CA LEU A 643 12.89 26.11 -10.28
C LEU A 643 12.60 25.91 -8.77
N PRO A 644 12.73 24.67 -8.21
CA PRO A 644 12.59 24.46 -6.77
C PRO A 644 13.94 24.71 -6.08
N LEU A 645 14.03 25.81 -5.36
CA LEU A 645 15.19 26.21 -4.58
C LEU A 645 14.97 25.87 -3.12
N GLN A 646 15.98 25.25 -2.50
CA GLN A 646 15.96 24.97 -1.07
C GLN A 646 16.90 25.93 -0.35
N PHE A 647 16.47 26.47 0.79
CA PHE A 647 17.38 27.22 1.67
C PHE A 647 18.57 26.34 2.09
N LYS A 648 19.72 26.98 2.32
CA LYS A 648 20.86 26.28 2.94
C LYS A 648 20.49 25.89 4.37
N PRO A 649 21.07 24.81 4.92
CA PRO A 649 20.84 24.47 6.33
C PRO A 649 21.23 25.62 7.27
N GLY A 650 20.41 25.85 8.28
CA GLY A 650 20.47 27.01 9.19
C GLY A 650 19.33 27.97 8.92
#